data_AF-A0A4Z1FKD5-F1
#
_entry.id   AF-A0A4Z1FKD5-F1
#
_cell.length_a   1.000
_cell.length_b   1.000
_cell.length_c   1.000
_cell.angle_alpha   90.00
_cell.angle_beta   90.00
_cell.angle_gamma   90.00
#
_symmetry.space_group_name_H-M   'P 1'
#
loop_
_entity.id
_entity.type
_entity.pdbx_description
1 polymer ?
#
loop_
_entity_poly.entity_id
_entity_poly.type
_entity_poly.pdbx_seq_one_letter_code
_entity_poly.pdbx_strand_id
1 'polypeptide(L)'
;MQCSNQNFNAVDTSSQAQPILSSQKERVSGVVDLRKFLESIAHMRGNEEKTTYCFETLEALDANKDDVFEYMNTVFKILKSNPAWWKDKYTEETLDNQLLYIRLGIEQNIPRIRKRRIERINYIKAIWSKYEGVCSWVEDASQSSNFLFHLARVAKKLPNYPDALHRLNDALIQCLLTSKRGSRNGKQLQGSDCERAINIEGVRRHPKSMYEDLQLSRNLSTGLYGDMIEAHYQDESQNISANILDGTTLLEGNGLCLQPDTPHIEGASELFYLQGMNGTEPISIDTRLNDSSRELSRYTKFDAEADELSPSIDTDSDESMVSNFSDTAHQLVSCQCTVSFRQNIDTLYRTHKWRPILSGLKVKYCKQAELKDRMKALNTARLNGEDAVRALKISEASGWVLDLHRVQQECDALGHYKFAKQASWPPRTIQERLFDEDFLKRTLLFLSSSDVTREDSWDSEAAIRTWDEKGSVNIPIFKWWWVANDGEVARIVDEDLEMYKHHTRQDFHGNENKGWLPTAFHSIAQQLVSQDPVHYATYTALRPDHWTSLLSYPSYAKYSEFDEDHPTTAGFGHIDQNVNKLLKGEFNINAQVQGSVSLDDEAPQNSTKIVPGFHKPGVLANWWAGIPEDHKKTGAVTRIPTISTPRLNWETVPCLHGEARFTMPQIPHGAQPRYPDMPKRRTILPWMSRVAEDHTTLPNTDLGAGTVQDVTLARVACMPPKATQSGKPIFNSHIPYRFPGCVRLGSLGALSDVLLGLRRWDAPEVVEEQEILFGEDRERAREFIEEWRENATRAAQKAFEIGKKTEMRVFGSNSYWNDK
;
A
#
# COMPACT_ATOMS: atom_id res chain seq x y z
N MET A 1 20.62 7.44 -77.49
CA MET A 1 19.41 7.65 -78.30
C MET A 1 18.35 8.32 -77.42
N GLN A 2 17.46 9.08 -78.05
CA GLN A 2 16.26 9.75 -77.51
C GLN A 2 15.34 8.76 -76.73
N CYS A 3 14.37 9.12 -75.88
CA CYS A 3 13.82 10.34 -75.25
C CYS A 3 12.78 9.83 -74.19
N SER A 4 12.18 10.55 -73.24
CA SER A 4 12.19 11.96 -72.80
C SER A 4 11.33 12.11 -71.53
N ASN A 5 11.66 13.07 -70.63
CA ASN A 5 10.76 13.94 -69.84
C ASN A 5 9.75 13.30 -68.83
N GLN A 6 9.48 13.84 -67.63
CA GLN A 6 9.80 15.10 -66.92
C GLN A 6 10.08 14.76 -65.42
N ASN A 7 11.10 15.34 -64.75
CA ASN A 7 11.15 16.67 -64.09
C ASN A 7 10.06 16.89 -63.00
N PHE A 8 10.33 17.44 -61.80
CA PHE A 8 11.59 17.88 -61.16
C PHE A 8 11.39 18.12 -59.64
N ASN A 9 12.48 18.06 -58.85
CA ASN A 9 12.78 18.77 -57.58
C ASN A 9 11.79 18.68 -56.40
N ALA A 10 12.19 18.11 -55.25
CA ALA A 10 13.19 18.57 -54.26
C ALA A 10 12.56 19.43 -53.14
N VAL A 11 12.70 18.98 -51.90
CA VAL A 11 12.10 19.54 -50.68
C VAL A 11 13.22 20.03 -49.77
N ASP A 12 13.06 21.19 -49.14
CA ASP A 12 13.91 21.62 -48.04
C ASP A 12 13.16 22.43 -46.95
N THR A 13 13.66 22.34 -45.73
CA THR A 13 13.39 23.15 -44.52
C THR A 13 12.01 23.12 -43.82
N SER A 14 12.01 22.43 -42.68
CA SER A 14 11.46 22.83 -41.36
C SER A 14 10.04 23.40 -41.23
N SER A 15 9.16 22.64 -40.58
CA SER A 15 8.01 23.19 -39.85
C SER A 15 8.33 23.33 -38.35
N GLN A 16 8.11 24.52 -37.78
CA GLN A 16 8.00 24.70 -36.34
C GLN A 16 6.55 24.47 -35.91
N ALA A 17 6.33 23.77 -34.80
CA ALA A 17 4.99 23.59 -34.24
C ALA A 17 4.42 24.93 -33.75
N GLN A 18 3.22 25.29 -34.19
CA GLN A 18 2.44 26.41 -33.65
C GLN A 18 1.35 25.92 -32.68
N PRO A 19 0.94 26.72 -31.68
CA PRO A 19 -0.18 26.40 -30.82
C PRO A 19 -1.51 26.51 -31.57
N ILE A 20 -2.47 25.66 -31.20
CA ILE A 20 -3.83 25.66 -31.76
C ILE A 20 -4.63 26.86 -31.20
N LEU A 21 -5.36 27.57 -32.06
CA LEU A 21 -6.22 28.70 -31.71
C LEU A 21 -7.59 28.23 -31.17
N SER A 22 -8.14 28.98 -30.22
CA SER A 22 -9.33 28.61 -29.43
C SER A 22 -10.69 28.69 -30.15
N SER A 23 -10.72 29.00 -31.46
CA SER A 23 -11.96 29.29 -32.20
C SER A 23 -12.48 28.15 -33.10
N GLN A 24 -12.01 26.91 -32.91
CA GLN A 24 -12.58 25.72 -33.58
C GLN A 24 -13.11 24.71 -32.56
N LYS A 25 -14.34 24.96 -32.07
CA LYS A 25 -15.17 23.96 -31.37
C LYS A 25 -15.95 23.07 -32.36
N GLU A 26 -15.31 22.67 -33.46
CA GLU A 26 -15.82 21.59 -34.32
C GLU A 26 -15.33 20.24 -33.80
N ARG A 27 -16.16 19.20 -33.98
CA ARG A 27 -15.96 17.88 -33.37
C ARG A 27 -14.58 17.28 -33.74
N VAL A 28 -13.71 17.18 -32.74
CA VAL A 28 -12.35 16.63 -32.85
C VAL A 28 -12.41 15.18 -33.35
N SER A 29 -11.86 14.92 -34.54
CA SER A 29 -11.80 13.57 -35.12
C SER A 29 -10.62 12.78 -34.53
N GLY A 30 -10.89 12.00 -33.48
CA GLY A 30 -9.92 11.45 -32.53
C GLY A 30 -8.82 10.49 -33.01
N VAL A 31 -8.52 10.42 -34.31
CA VAL A 31 -7.43 9.60 -34.89
C VAL A 31 -6.18 10.43 -35.19
N VAL A 32 -6.33 11.69 -35.64
CA VAL A 32 -5.18 12.53 -36.04
C VAL A 32 -4.44 13.08 -34.81
N ASP A 33 -5.16 13.42 -33.74
CA ASP A 33 -4.55 14.02 -32.55
C ASP A 33 -3.95 12.98 -31.58
N LEU A 34 -4.41 11.73 -31.62
CA LEU A 34 -3.83 10.66 -30.80
C LEU A 34 -2.37 10.39 -31.17
N ARG A 35 -2.03 10.48 -32.46
CA ARG A 35 -0.64 10.38 -32.92
C ARG A 35 0.24 11.49 -32.36
N LYS A 36 -0.22 12.74 -32.42
CA LYS A 36 0.51 13.90 -31.86
C LYS A 36 0.69 13.79 -30.34
N PHE A 37 -0.34 13.33 -29.64
CA PHE A 37 -0.29 13.08 -28.20
C PHE A 37 0.80 12.07 -27.82
N LEU A 38 0.88 10.96 -28.55
CA LEU A 38 1.91 9.93 -28.35
C LEU A 38 3.31 10.40 -28.77
N GLU A 39 3.42 11.16 -29.86
CA GLU A 39 4.68 11.78 -30.30
C GLU A 39 5.20 12.78 -29.24
N SER A 40 4.33 13.60 -28.62
CA SER A 40 4.66 14.48 -27.49
C SER A 40 5.14 13.69 -26.26
N ILE A 41 4.43 12.64 -25.84
CA ILE A 41 4.83 11.78 -24.70
C ILE A 41 6.18 11.11 -24.97
N ALA A 42 6.45 10.69 -26.20
CA ALA A 42 7.71 10.07 -26.59
C ALA A 42 8.92 11.03 -26.49
N HIS A 43 8.70 12.35 -26.56
CA HIS A 43 9.76 13.37 -26.49
C HIS A 43 10.02 13.88 -25.05
N MET A 44 9.15 13.59 -24.09
CA MET A 44 9.27 13.99 -22.69
C MET A 44 10.30 13.14 -21.94
N ARG A 45 11.11 13.79 -21.09
CA ARG A 45 12.30 13.19 -20.47
C ARG A 45 12.04 12.57 -19.11
N GLY A 46 10.94 12.91 -18.44
CA GLY A 46 10.60 12.41 -17.10
C GLY A 46 9.19 11.81 -17.01
N ASN A 47 9.01 10.84 -16.11
CA ASN A 47 7.69 10.24 -15.86
C ASN A 47 6.69 11.26 -15.28
N GLU A 48 7.13 12.18 -14.42
CA GLU A 48 6.30 13.25 -13.88
C GLU A 48 5.80 14.22 -14.97
N GLU A 49 6.67 14.56 -15.93
CA GLU A 49 6.34 15.40 -17.10
C GLU A 49 5.30 14.70 -17.99
N LYS A 50 5.49 13.41 -18.30
CA LYS A 50 4.53 12.57 -19.03
C LYS A 50 3.19 12.47 -18.32
N THR A 51 3.20 12.15 -17.02
CA THR A 51 1.96 12.03 -16.22
C THR A 51 1.22 13.36 -16.11
N THR A 52 1.94 14.48 -15.94
CA THR A 52 1.34 15.82 -15.90
C THR A 52 0.73 16.17 -17.26
N TYR A 53 1.44 15.97 -18.37
CA TYR A 53 0.92 16.22 -19.71
C TYR A 53 -0.28 15.34 -20.07
N CYS A 54 -0.24 14.04 -19.74
CA CYS A 54 -1.39 13.16 -19.87
C CYS A 54 -2.58 13.71 -19.07
N PHE A 55 -2.37 14.08 -17.81
CA PHE A 55 -3.43 14.59 -16.93
C PHE A 55 -4.03 15.90 -17.45
N GLU A 56 -3.21 16.88 -17.83
CA GLU A 56 -3.66 18.17 -18.39
C GLU A 56 -4.39 17.99 -19.73
N THR A 57 -3.93 17.06 -20.58
CA THR A 57 -4.63 16.72 -21.84
C THR A 57 -5.97 16.04 -21.58
N LEU A 58 -6.06 15.17 -20.56
CA LEU A 58 -7.28 14.47 -20.18
C LEU A 58 -8.29 15.39 -19.46
N GLU A 59 -7.83 16.37 -18.65
CA GLU A 59 -8.68 17.43 -18.11
C GLU A 59 -9.21 18.35 -19.23
N ALA A 60 -8.38 18.69 -20.23
CA ALA A 60 -8.79 19.52 -21.36
C ALA A 60 -9.81 18.88 -22.31
N LEU A 61 -10.04 17.56 -22.21
CA LEU A 61 -11.05 16.84 -23.00
C LEU A 61 -12.45 16.87 -22.37
N ASP A 62 -12.65 17.53 -21.22
CA ASP A 62 -13.92 17.63 -20.47
C ASP A 62 -14.57 16.25 -20.19
N ALA A 63 -13.71 15.22 -20.11
CA ALA A 63 -14.10 13.83 -19.90
C ALA A 63 -14.62 13.67 -18.46
N ASN A 64 -15.83 13.12 -18.31
CA ASN A 64 -16.41 12.94 -16.98
C ASN A 64 -15.60 11.87 -16.21
N LYS A 65 -15.81 11.76 -14.90
CA LYS A 65 -14.86 11.07 -13.99
C LYS A 65 -14.52 9.63 -14.36
N ASP A 66 -15.42 8.94 -15.07
CA ASP A 66 -15.32 7.53 -15.47
C ASP A 66 -14.78 7.36 -16.90
N ASP A 67 -14.93 8.37 -17.77
CA ASP A 67 -14.54 8.33 -19.19
C ASP A 67 -13.03 8.28 -19.41
N VAL A 68 -12.21 8.79 -18.48
CA VAL A 68 -10.74 8.83 -18.64
C VAL A 68 -10.14 7.44 -18.82
N PHE A 69 -10.62 6.45 -18.06
CA PHE A 69 -10.16 5.07 -18.18
C PHE A 69 -10.75 4.38 -19.41
N GLU A 70 -11.99 4.70 -19.80
CA GLU A 70 -12.58 4.20 -21.04
C GLU A 70 -11.87 4.76 -22.29
N TYR A 71 -11.49 6.03 -22.27
CA TYR A 71 -10.69 6.68 -23.30
C TYR A 71 -9.28 6.06 -23.38
N MET A 72 -8.60 5.87 -22.24
CA MET A 72 -7.32 5.15 -22.22
C MET A 72 -7.44 3.71 -22.74
N ASN A 73 -8.47 2.97 -22.35
CA ASN A 73 -8.73 1.63 -22.87
C ASN A 73 -9.01 1.65 -24.39
N THR A 74 -9.67 2.69 -24.89
CA THR A 74 -9.90 2.91 -26.32
C THR A 74 -8.60 3.23 -27.06
N VAL A 75 -7.75 4.09 -26.52
CA VAL A 75 -6.39 4.37 -27.03
C VAL A 75 -5.54 3.09 -27.07
N PHE A 76 -5.57 2.28 -26.02
CA PHE A 76 -4.84 1.00 -25.96
C PHE A 76 -5.37 -0.02 -26.97
N LYS A 77 -6.70 -0.11 -27.15
CA LYS A 77 -7.33 -0.91 -28.21
C LYS A 77 -6.89 -0.45 -29.60
N ILE A 78 -6.91 0.86 -29.87
CA ILE A 78 -6.46 1.44 -31.15
C ILE A 78 -4.98 1.10 -31.41
N LEU A 79 -4.11 1.23 -30.40
CA LEU A 79 -2.69 0.90 -30.52
C LEU A 79 -2.46 -0.59 -30.82
N LYS A 80 -3.09 -1.49 -30.06
CA LYS A 80 -3.00 -2.95 -30.31
C LYS A 80 -3.53 -3.31 -31.70
N SER A 81 -4.62 -2.69 -32.16
CA SER A 81 -5.19 -2.91 -33.49
C SER A 81 -4.36 -2.33 -34.65
N ASN A 82 -3.38 -1.45 -34.39
CA ASN A 82 -2.55 -0.81 -35.42
C ASN A 82 -1.04 -1.10 -35.23
N PRO A 83 -0.60 -2.36 -35.40
CA PRO A 83 0.78 -2.79 -35.14
C PRO A 83 1.85 -2.06 -35.96
N ALA A 84 1.50 -1.50 -37.12
CA ALA A 84 2.39 -0.72 -37.97
C ALA A 84 2.90 0.60 -37.32
N TRP A 85 2.32 1.03 -36.20
CA TRP A 85 2.72 2.28 -35.51
C TRP A 85 3.80 2.07 -34.43
N TRP A 86 4.09 0.82 -34.05
CA TRP A 86 4.96 0.52 -32.91
C TRP A 86 5.84 -0.72 -33.06
N LYS A 87 5.55 -1.67 -33.97
CA LYS A 87 6.36 -2.88 -34.16
C LYS A 87 7.79 -2.62 -34.66
N ASP A 88 8.08 -1.41 -35.14
CA ASP A 88 9.43 -0.94 -35.49
C ASP A 88 10.27 -0.52 -34.27
N LYS A 89 9.63 -0.32 -33.11
CA LYS A 89 10.26 0.24 -31.90
C LYS A 89 10.08 -0.60 -30.64
N TYR A 90 9.04 -1.43 -30.58
CA TYR A 90 8.67 -2.21 -29.40
C TYR A 90 8.25 -3.64 -29.78
N THR A 91 8.63 -4.62 -28.97
CA THR A 91 7.94 -5.92 -28.97
C THR A 91 6.53 -5.75 -28.39
N GLU A 92 5.63 -6.67 -28.70
CA GLU A 92 4.24 -6.64 -28.21
C GLU A 92 4.18 -6.67 -26.67
N GLU A 93 5.02 -7.50 -26.05
CA GLU A 93 5.26 -7.54 -24.61
C GLU A 93 5.82 -6.22 -24.05
N THR A 94 6.78 -5.58 -24.75
CA THR A 94 7.33 -4.29 -24.32
C THR A 94 6.27 -3.19 -24.38
N LEU A 95 5.43 -3.18 -25.43
CA LEU A 95 4.32 -2.24 -25.53
C LEU A 95 3.33 -2.46 -24.39
N ASP A 96 2.89 -3.69 -24.13
CA ASP A 96 1.94 -3.99 -23.07
C ASP A 96 2.46 -3.59 -21.69
N ASN A 97 3.74 -3.86 -21.41
CA ASN A 97 4.39 -3.41 -20.18
C ASN A 97 4.46 -1.87 -20.08
N GLN A 98 4.72 -1.15 -21.18
CA GLN A 98 4.72 0.32 -21.19
C GLN A 98 3.30 0.90 -20.99
N LEU A 99 2.28 0.34 -21.66
CA LEU A 99 0.88 0.77 -21.51
C LEU A 99 0.37 0.48 -20.09
N LEU A 100 0.72 -0.66 -19.50
CA LEU A 100 0.44 -1.00 -18.12
C LEU A 100 1.14 -0.01 -17.15
N TYR A 101 2.40 0.34 -17.37
CA TYR A 101 3.13 1.29 -16.53
C TYR A 101 2.53 2.70 -16.59
N ILE A 102 2.11 3.16 -17.78
CA ILE A 102 1.39 4.42 -17.97
C ILE A 102 0.05 4.38 -17.23
N ARG A 103 -0.71 3.28 -17.36
CA ARG A 103 -1.98 3.09 -16.66
C ARG A 103 -1.83 3.12 -15.14
N LEU A 104 -0.92 2.33 -14.57
CA LEU A 104 -0.64 2.30 -13.13
C LEU A 104 -0.16 3.66 -12.62
N GLY A 105 0.71 4.33 -13.38
CA GLY A 105 1.15 5.69 -13.07
C GLY A 105 0.01 6.71 -13.04
N ILE A 106 -0.96 6.59 -13.94
CA ILE A 106 -2.16 7.44 -13.98
C ILE A 106 -3.14 7.09 -12.84
N GLU A 107 -3.43 5.80 -12.62
CA GLU A 107 -4.28 5.30 -11.53
C GLU A 107 -3.76 5.76 -10.14
N GLN A 108 -2.44 5.74 -9.92
CA GLN A 108 -1.83 6.19 -8.66
C GLN A 108 -1.77 7.71 -8.52
N ASN A 109 -1.48 8.46 -9.61
CA ASN A 109 -1.27 9.90 -9.51
C ASN A 109 -2.56 10.73 -9.64
N ILE A 110 -3.60 10.28 -10.36
CA ILE A 110 -4.88 11.02 -10.47
C ILE A 110 -5.49 11.33 -9.10
N PRO A 111 -5.67 10.37 -8.17
CA PRO A 111 -6.22 10.66 -6.85
C PRO A 111 -5.36 11.64 -6.05
N ARG A 112 -4.02 11.54 -6.17
CA ARG A 112 -3.05 12.42 -5.51
C ARG A 112 -3.09 13.85 -6.05
N ILE A 113 -3.18 14.02 -7.38
CA ILE A 113 -3.29 15.33 -8.03
C ILE A 113 -4.64 15.97 -7.71
N ARG A 114 -5.75 15.22 -7.81
CA ARG A 114 -7.09 15.68 -7.42
C ARG A 114 -7.15 16.11 -5.95
N LYS A 115 -6.61 15.30 -5.03
CA LYS A 115 -6.49 15.65 -3.59
C LYS A 115 -5.71 16.96 -3.40
N ARG A 116 -4.54 17.10 -4.02
CA ARG A 116 -3.73 18.34 -3.98
C ARG A 116 -4.45 19.54 -4.59
N ARG A 117 -5.26 19.37 -5.65
CA ARG A 117 -6.09 20.42 -6.25
C ARG A 117 -7.13 20.91 -5.24
N ILE A 118 -7.87 20.00 -4.62
CA ILE A 118 -8.87 20.30 -3.58
C ILE A 118 -8.22 20.96 -2.35
N GLU A 119 -7.08 20.47 -1.88
CA GLU A 119 -6.31 21.07 -0.77
C GLU A 119 -5.91 22.53 -1.08
N ARG A 120 -5.44 22.80 -2.31
CA ARG A 120 -5.09 24.17 -2.76
C ARG A 120 -6.31 25.07 -2.86
N ILE A 121 -7.41 24.60 -3.44
CA ILE A 121 -8.67 25.34 -3.53
C ILE A 121 -9.19 25.69 -2.13
N ASN A 122 -9.28 24.71 -1.24
CA ASN A 122 -9.72 24.91 0.15
C ASN A 122 -8.80 25.87 0.91
N TYR A 123 -7.48 25.79 0.70
CA TYR A 123 -6.53 26.73 1.27
C TYR A 123 -6.76 28.17 0.78
N ILE A 124 -6.89 28.38 -0.53
CA ILE A 124 -7.15 29.71 -1.11
C ILE A 124 -8.49 30.24 -0.60
N LYS A 125 -9.55 29.42 -0.60
CA LYS A 125 -10.87 29.76 -0.04
C LYS A 125 -10.82 30.11 1.44
N ALA A 126 -10.00 29.44 2.26
CA ALA A 126 -9.86 29.77 3.67
C ALA A 126 -9.24 31.16 3.87
N ILE A 127 -8.14 31.45 3.17
CA ILE A 127 -7.41 32.72 3.27
C ILE A 127 -8.21 33.91 2.71
N TRP A 128 -8.90 33.72 1.58
CA TRP A 128 -9.67 34.77 0.89
C TRP A 128 -11.19 34.60 1.03
N SER A 129 -11.65 33.94 2.09
CA SER A 129 -13.06 33.59 2.38
C SER A 129 -14.07 34.74 2.30
N LYS A 130 -13.62 35.99 2.49
CA LYS A 130 -14.44 37.21 2.41
C LYS A 130 -14.75 37.67 0.98
N TYR A 131 -14.22 37.01 -0.04
CA TYR A 131 -14.31 37.42 -1.44
C TYR A 131 -14.97 36.29 -2.27
N GLU A 132 -16.28 36.19 -2.19
CA GLU A 132 -17.08 35.09 -2.75
C GLU A 132 -16.79 34.80 -4.24
N GLY A 133 -16.68 35.84 -5.07
CA GLY A 133 -16.35 35.68 -6.48
C GLY A 133 -14.97 35.09 -6.76
N VAL A 134 -14.03 35.20 -5.82
CA VAL A 134 -12.72 34.52 -5.88
C VAL A 134 -12.87 33.04 -5.53
N CYS A 135 -13.70 32.72 -4.53
CA CYS A 135 -14.01 31.35 -4.16
C CYS A 135 -14.62 30.58 -5.34
N SER A 136 -15.63 31.16 -6.02
CA SER A 136 -16.24 30.56 -7.20
C SER A 136 -15.24 30.40 -8.36
N TRP A 137 -14.36 31.39 -8.58
CA TRP A 137 -13.38 31.34 -9.66
C TRP A 137 -12.28 30.29 -9.45
N VAL A 138 -11.81 30.06 -8.22
CA VAL A 138 -10.83 28.98 -7.96
C VAL A 138 -11.44 27.58 -7.96
N GLU A 139 -12.77 27.48 -7.82
CA GLU A 139 -13.51 26.22 -7.96
C GLU A 139 -13.80 25.84 -9.43
N ASP A 140 -13.66 26.79 -10.36
CA ASP A 140 -13.83 26.57 -11.79
C ASP A 140 -12.91 25.44 -12.31
N ALA A 141 -13.48 24.52 -13.09
CA ALA A 141 -12.78 23.37 -13.63
C ALA A 141 -11.63 23.78 -14.60
N SER A 142 -11.74 24.94 -15.24
CA SER A 142 -10.72 25.49 -16.14
C SER A 142 -9.38 25.82 -15.46
N GLN A 143 -9.35 25.95 -14.12
CA GLN A 143 -8.14 26.33 -13.39
C GLN A 143 -7.19 25.14 -13.22
N SER A 144 -6.06 25.17 -13.93
CA SER A 144 -5.07 24.09 -13.91
C SER A 144 -4.44 23.89 -12.53
N SER A 145 -4.07 22.64 -12.23
CA SER A 145 -3.46 22.29 -10.94
C SER A 145 -2.16 23.05 -10.66
N ASN A 146 -1.37 23.34 -11.71
CA ASN A 146 -0.16 24.15 -11.61
C ASN A 146 -0.47 25.63 -11.32
N PHE A 147 -1.47 26.22 -11.99
CA PHE A 147 -1.89 27.58 -11.68
C PHE A 147 -2.34 27.73 -10.21
N LEU A 148 -3.19 26.81 -9.73
CA LEU A 148 -3.66 26.77 -8.35
C LEU A 148 -2.52 26.58 -7.32
N PHE A 149 -1.42 25.91 -7.68
CA PHE A 149 -0.22 25.83 -6.83
C PHE A 149 0.44 27.18 -6.62
N HIS A 150 0.68 27.93 -7.70
CA HIS A 150 1.28 29.26 -7.60
C HIS A 150 0.32 30.28 -6.97
N LEU A 151 -0.99 30.19 -7.25
CA LEU A 151 -2.01 31.04 -6.60
C LEU A 151 -2.10 30.78 -5.09
N ALA A 152 -2.00 29.53 -4.64
CA ALA A 152 -1.92 29.22 -3.20
C ALA A 152 -0.66 29.82 -2.54
N ARG A 153 0.47 29.90 -3.25
CA ARG A 153 1.68 30.61 -2.76
C ARG A 153 1.46 32.13 -2.68
N VAL A 154 0.70 32.71 -3.60
CA VAL A 154 0.29 34.13 -3.55
C VAL A 154 -0.58 34.36 -2.32
N ALA A 155 -1.64 33.57 -2.13
CA ALA A 155 -2.52 33.66 -0.94
C ALA A 155 -1.75 33.53 0.38
N LYS A 156 -0.79 32.60 0.45
CA LYS A 156 0.07 32.42 1.63
C LYS A 156 0.92 33.66 1.96
N LYS A 157 1.48 34.34 0.95
CA LYS A 157 2.34 35.52 1.14
C LYS A 157 1.54 36.82 1.28
N LEU A 158 0.38 36.90 0.64
CA LEU A 158 -0.49 38.06 0.53
C LEU A 158 -1.92 37.69 0.97
N PRO A 159 -2.16 37.50 2.29
CA PRO A 159 -3.47 37.09 2.80
C PRO A 159 -4.55 38.17 2.62
N ASN A 160 -4.16 39.44 2.46
CA ASN A 160 -5.07 40.52 2.08
C ASN A 160 -5.33 40.45 0.56
N TYR A 161 -6.52 39.98 0.16
CA TYR A 161 -6.84 39.79 -1.26
C TYR A 161 -6.71 41.08 -2.11
N PRO A 162 -7.19 42.27 -1.69
CA PRO A 162 -6.91 43.53 -2.41
C PRO A 162 -5.43 43.81 -2.73
N ASP A 163 -4.51 43.47 -1.82
CA ASP A 163 -3.06 43.58 -2.08
C ASP A 163 -2.60 42.56 -3.13
N ALA A 164 -2.97 41.28 -2.92
CA ALA A 164 -2.69 40.20 -3.88
C ALA A 164 -3.22 40.54 -5.28
N LEU A 165 -4.46 41.02 -5.38
CA LEU A 165 -5.14 41.42 -6.61
C LEU A 165 -4.38 42.51 -7.36
N HIS A 166 -3.92 43.55 -6.67
CA HIS A 166 -3.12 44.60 -7.31
C HIS A 166 -1.78 44.06 -7.83
N ARG A 167 -1.08 43.19 -7.08
CA ARG A 167 0.21 42.62 -7.53
C ARG A 167 0.04 41.60 -8.67
N LEU A 168 -1.06 40.84 -8.71
CA LEU A 168 -1.40 39.96 -9.83
C LEU A 168 -1.69 40.75 -11.10
N ASN A 169 -2.45 41.83 -11.00
CA ASN A 169 -2.71 42.74 -12.13
C ASN A 169 -1.42 43.44 -12.62
N ASP A 170 -0.52 43.88 -11.72
CA ASP A 170 0.77 44.47 -12.11
C ASP A 170 1.70 43.42 -12.77
N ALA A 171 1.73 42.18 -12.26
CA ALA A 171 2.49 41.09 -12.87
C ALA A 171 2.01 40.77 -14.29
N LEU A 172 0.69 40.70 -14.51
CA LEU A 172 0.10 40.49 -15.84
C LEU A 172 0.43 41.66 -16.79
N ILE A 173 0.29 42.92 -16.34
CA ILE A 173 0.66 44.11 -17.12
C ILE A 173 2.14 44.06 -17.53
N GLN A 174 3.04 43.75 -16.59
CA GLN A 174 4.47 43.61 -16.90
C GLN A 174 4.74 42.48 -17.90
N CYS A 175 4.01 41.37 -17.81
CA CYS A 175 4.07 40.27 -18.78
C CYS A 175 3.63 40.71 -20.19
N LEU A 176 2.52 41.44 -20.29
CA LEU A 176 2.00 41.96 -21.57
C LEU A 176 2.96 42.98 -22.20
N LEU A 177 3.45 43.95 -21.41
CA LEU A 177 4.39 44.99 -21.86
C LEU A 177 5.77 44.43 -22.27
N THR A 178 6.26 43.40 -21.59
CA THR A 178 7.56 42.77 -21.93
C THR A 178 7.47 41.77 -23.08
N SER A 179 6.28 41.27 -23.41
CA SER A 179 6.11 40.32 -24.52
C SER A 179 6.28 40.97 -25.90
N LYS A 180 7.51 40.96 -26.41
CA LYS A 180 7.82 41.36 -27.78
C LYS A 180 7.29 40.31 -28.78
N ARG A 181 6.37 40.76 -29.66
CA ARG A 181 5.73 40.08 -30.81
C ARG A 181 4.37 39.41 -30.58
N GLY A 182 3.39 39.86 -31.36
CA GLY A 182 2.56 38.97 -32.18
C GLY A 182 1.30 38.36 -31.57
N SER A 183 1.29 38.01 -30.27
CA SER A 183 0.11 37.44 -29.62
C SER A 183 -0.20 38.15 -28.30
N ARG A 184 -1.14 39.09 -28.39
CA ARG A 184 -1.80 39.74 -27.23
C ARG A 184 -3.16 39.12 -26.92
N ASN A 185 -3.74 38.38 -27.85
CA ASN A 185 -5.11 37.88 -27.76
C ASN A 185 -5.20 36.70 -26.77
N GLY A 186 -6.12 36.78 -25.80
CA GLY A 186 -6.49 35.67 -24.92
C GLY A 186 -5.48 35.26 -23.84
N LYS A 187 -4.58 36.16 -23.41
CA LYS A 187 -3.63 35.84 -22.33
C LYS A 187 -4.27 35.91 -20.94
N GLN A 188 -4.81 34.77 -20.51
CA GLN A 188 -5.17 34.52 -19.11
C GLN A 188 -3.94 34.56 -18.19
N LEU A 189 -4.17 34.85 -16.91
CA LEU A 189 -3.16 34.87 -15.85
C LEU A 189 -2.52 33.48 -15.68
N GLN A 190 -1.18 33.40 -15.72
CA GLN A 190 -0.46 32.13 -15.63
C GLN A 190 0.29 31.98 -14.30
N GLY A 191 0.76 30.74 -14.01
CA GLY A 191 1.59 30.47 -12.83
C GLY A 191 2.84 31.37 -12.73
N SER A 192 3.45 31.72 -13.87
CA SER A 192 4.60 32.64 -13.94
C SER A 192 4.26 34.09 -13.54
N ASP A 193 3.00 34.50 -13.64
CA ASP A 193 2.53 35.83 -13.25
C ASP A 193 2.24 35.84 -11.74
N CYS A 194 1.72 34.75 -11.19
CA CYS A 194 1.64 34.52 -9.74
C CYS A 194 3.04 34.54 -9.08
N GLU A 195 4.07 33.96 -9.71
CA GLU A 195 5.45 34.05 -9.19
C GLU A 195 6.03 35.47 -9.27
N ARG A 196 5.69 36.24 -10.32
CA ARG A 196 6.06 37.66 -10.40
C ARG A 196 5.36 38.48 -9.33
N ALA A 197 4.05 38.29 -9.12
CA ALA A 197 3.26 38.99 -8.11
C ALA A 197 3.82 38.81 -6.68
N ILE A 198 4.35 37.62 -6.37
CA ILE A 198 5.04 37.31 -5.10
C ILE A 198 6.29 38.18 -4.89
N ASN A 199 6.96 38.64 -5.95
CA ASN A 199 8.25 39.34 -5.89
C ASN A 199 8.14 40.86 -6.10
N ILE A 200 6.95 41.40 -6.39
CA ILE A 200 6.71 42.84 -6.45
C ILE A 200 6.67 43.37 -5.01
N GLU A 201 7.59 44.24 -4.60
CA GLU A 201 7.72 44.67 -3.20
C GLU A 201 6.60 45.63 -2.74
N GLY A 202 6.01 46.43 -3.64
CA GLY A 202 4.98 47.42 -3.30
C GLY A 202 3.83 47.49 -4.31
N VAL A 203 2.63 47.82 -3.82
CA VAL A 203 1.40 47.92 -4.63
C VAL A 203 1.51 49.07 -5.64
N ARG A 204 1.53 48.73 -6.94
CA ARG A 204 1.33 49.70 -8.02
C ARG A 204 -0.14 49.69 -8.45
N ARG A 205 -0.81 50.82 -8.26
CA ARG A 205 -2.15 51.05 -8.81
C ARG A 205 -2.02 51.70 -10.18
N HIS A 206 -2.23 50.91 -11.22
CA HIS A 206 -2.33 51.41 -12.60
C HIS A 206 -3.67 52.13 -12.80
N PRO A 207 -3.72 53.25 -13.55
CA PRO A 207 -4.98 53.94 -13.87
C PRO A 207 -5.85 53.09 -14.79
N LYS A 208 -7.17 53.29 -14.76
CA LYS A 208 -8.15 52.51 -15.56
C LYS A 208 -7.80 52.51 -17.06
N SER A 209 -7.36 53.65 -17.59
CA SER A 209 -6.94 53.83 -18.97
C SER A 209 -5.84 52.85 -19.41
N MET A 210 -4.92 52.48 -18.51
CA MET A 210 -3.83 51.55 -18.85
C MET A 210 -4.31 50.12 -19.11
N TYR A 211 -5.43 49.72 -18.49
CA TYR A 211 -6.08 48.44 -18.78
C TYR A 211 -6.90 48.50 -20.08
N GLU A 212 -7.53 49.66 -20.35
CA GLU A 212 -8.28 49.94 -21.57
C GLU A 212 -7.36 49.99 -22.81
N ASP A 213 -6.19 50.61 -22.71
CA ASP A 213 -5.13 50.63 -23.74
C ASP A 213 -4.59 49.21 -24.04
N LEU A 214 -4.67 48.30 -23.07
CA LEU A 214 -4.32 46.88 -23.21
C LEU A 214 -5.51 45.99 -23.61
N GLN A 215 -6.70 46.59 -23.83
CA GLN A 215 -7.96 45.91 -24.16
C GLN A 215 -8.44 44.89 -23.13
N LEU A 216 -7.97 44.98 -21.88
CA LEU A 216 -8.33 44.05 -20.81
C LEU A 216 -9.68 44.42 -20.18
N SER A 217 -10.63 43.50 -20.24
CA SER A 217 -11.84 43.55 -19.43
C SER A 217 -11.53 43.15 -17.98
N ARG A 218 -12.34 43.66 -17.06
CA ARG A 218 -12.29 43.32 -15.64
C ARG A 218 -13.30 42.21 -15.37
N ASN A 219 -12.85 41.06 -14.91
CA ASN A 219 -13.72 40.04 -14.37
C ASN A 219 -14.44 40.61 -13.12
N LEU A 220 -15.77 40.68 -13.16
CA LEU A 220 -16.55 41.39 -12.14
C LEU A 220 -16.59 40.67 -10.79
N SER A 221 -16.42 39.34 -10.76
CA SER A 221 -16.48 38.56 -9.52
C SER A 221 -15.15 38.53 -8.76
N THR A 222 -14.01 38.47 -9.48
CA THR A 222 -12.67 38.48 -8.87
C THR A 222 -12.05 39.88 -8.82
N GLY A 223 -12.41 40.76 -9.75
CA GLY A 223 -11.74 42.04 -9.96
C GLY A 223 -10.40 41.95 -10.70
N LEU A 224 -9.96 40.75 -11.11
CA LEU A 224 -8.79 40.56 -11.98
C LEU A 224 -9.08 41.07 -13.38
N TYR A 225 -8.05 41.61 -14.03
CA TYR A 225 -8.06 41.90 -15.46
C TYR A 225 -7.42 40.71 -16.19
N GLY A 226 -7.98 40.24 -17.31
CA GLY A 226 -7.45 39.05 -17.99
C GLY A 226 -8.09 38.69 -19.32
N ASP A 227 -9.41 38.83 -19.44
CA ASP A 227 -10.12 38.52 -20.68
C ASP A 227 -10.16 39.77 -21.57
N MET A 228 -9.90 39.66 -22.88
CA MET A 228 -10.02 40.81 -23.78
C MET A 228 -11.48 41.20 -23.98
N ILE A 229 -11.76 42.50 -24.10
CA ILE A 229 -13.07 42.97 -24.56
C ILE A 229 -13.28 42.48 -26.00
N GLU A 230 -14.27 41.62 -26.24
CA GLU A 230 -14.65 41.24 -27.60
C GLU A 230 -15.12 42.49 -28.37
N ALA A 231 -14.36 42.85 -29.40
CA ALA A 231 -14.63 44.01 -30.24
C ALA A 231 -15.76 43.70 -31.24
N HIS A 232 -16.99 43.57 -30.74
CA HIS A 232 -18.18 43.67 -31.57
C HIS A 232 -18.36 45.13 -32.04
N TYR A 233 -17.83 45.41 -33.23
CA TYR A 233 -18.20 46.60 -33.99
C TYR A 233 -19.62 46.45 -34.58
N GLN A 234 -20.29 47.58 -34.76
CA GLN A 234 -21.75 47.72 -34.79
C GLN A 234 -22.41 47.48 -36.15
N ASP A 235 -23.62 46.88 -36.11
CA ASP A 235 -24.88 47.41 -36.68
C ASP A 235 -26.02 46.65 -35.95
N GLU A 236 -27.20 47.18 -35.61
CA GLU A 236 -27.90 48.37 -36.10
C GLU A 236 -28.36 49.33 -34.98
N SER A 237 -28.98 50.44 -35.40
CA SER A 237 -29.28 51.66 -34.61
C SER A 237 -30.66 51.71 -33.91
N GLN A 238 -30.80 52.73 -33.02
CA GLN A 238 -32.05 53.25 -32.42
C GLN A 238 -32.65 52.36 -31.30
N ASN A 239 -33.06 52.87 -30.14
CA ASN A 239 -33.68 54.18 -29.91
C ASN A 239 -33.45 54.77 -28.50
N ILE A 240 -33.85 56.04 -28.33
CA ILE A 240 -33.62 56.90 -27.15
C ILE A 240 -34.74 56.77 -26.11
N SER A 241 -34.40 56.71 -24.81
CA SER A 241 -35.11 57.32 -23.64
C SER A 241 -34.50 56.72 -22.35
N ALA A 242 -33.74 57.44 -21.53
CA ALA A 242 -34.23 58.36 -20.48
C ALA A 242 -35.18 57.66 -19.47
N ASN A 243 -35.02 57.75 -18.14
CA ASN A 243 -34.32 58.78 -17.34
C ASN A 243 -34.07 58.34 -15.88
N ILE A 244 -33.09 58.99 -15.21
CA ILE A 244 -33.05 59.40 -13.78
C ILE A 244 -33.05 58.28 -12.68
N LEU A 245 -32.07 58.13 -11.76
CA LEU A 245 -31.39 58.97 -10.73
C LEU A 245 -31.99 58.77 -9.32
N ASP A 246 -31.14 58.37 -8.36
CA ASP A 246 -31.34 58.33 -6.89
C ASP A 246 -32.56 57.55 -6.33
N GLY A 247 -32.60 57.10 -5.07
CA GLY A 247 -31.59 57.14 -4.00
C GLY A 247 -32.19 56.59 -2.69
N THR A 248 -31.33 56.31 -1.71
CA THR A 248 -31.63 56.03 -0.27
C THR A 248 -32.97 56.58 0.28
N THR A 249 -33.76 55.87 1.09
CA THR A 249 -33.60 55.78 2.57
C THR A 249 -34.70 54.94 3.29
N LEU A 250 -34.42 54.47 4.53
CA LEU A 250 -35.34 54.26 5.69
C LEU A 250 -36.49 53.20 5.54
N LEU A 251 -37.09 52.59 6.57
CA LEU A 251 -36.82 52.13 7.96
C LEU A 251 -38.15 51.47 8.41
N GLU A 252 -38.13 50.50 9.35
CA GLU A 252 -39.30 49.99 10.13
C GLU A 252 -40.47 49.32 9.35
N GLY A 253 -41.22 48.34 9.89
CA GLY A 253 -41.17 47.67 11.19
C GLY A 253 -42.25 46.55 11.30
N ASN A 254 -42.43 46.00 12.52
CA ASN A 254 -43.41 44.96 12.94
C ASN A 254 -43.14 43.51 12.44
N GLY A 255 -43.30 42.44 13.23
CA GLY A 255 -43.56 42.31 14.67
C GLY A 255 -44.80 41.45 15.02
N LEU A 256 -44.59 40.32 15.75
CA LEU A 256 -45.62 39.45 16.37
C LEU A 256 -46.52 38.70 15.35
N CYS A 257 -47.05 37.48 15.49
CA CYS A 257 -47.03 36.40 16.49
C CYS A 257 -47.55 35.11 15.76
N LEU A 258 -47.90 33.93 16.31
CA LEU A 258 -48.01 33.34 17.67
C LEU A 258 -47.89 31.79 17.50
N GLN A 259 -47.67 31.05 18.60
CA GLN A 259 -48.07 29.62 18.79
C GLN A 259 -49.47 29.61 19.50
N PRO A 260 -50.15 28.50 19.89
CA PRO A 260 -49.65 27.16 20.25
C PRO A 260 -50.58 25.97 19.89
N ASP A 261 -50.25 24.81 20.49
CA ASP A 261 -51.15 23.85 21.17
C ASP A 261 -51.17 22.36 20.73
N THR A 262 -50.78 21.54 21.71
CA THR A 262 -51.00 20.08 21.85
C THR A 262 -52.42 19.82 22.41
N PRO A 263 -52.92 18.57 22.43
CA PRO A 263 -52.99 17.90 23.75
C PRO A 263 -52.86 16.35 23.78
N HIS A 264 -52.82 15.85 25.02
CA HIS A 264 -52.64 14.49 25.55
C HIS A 264 -53.72 13.43 25.24
N ILE A 265 -53.39 12.15 25.56
CA ILE A 265 -54.11 11.17 26.43
C ILE A 265 -53.16 9.96 26.65
N GLU A 266 -52.69 9.63 27.86
CA GLU A 266 -53.18 8.62 28.84
C GLU A 266 -53.42 7.19 28.25
N GLY A 267 -53.07 6.06 28.90
CA GLY A 267 -52.39 5.76 30.18
C GLY A 267 -52.60 4.28 30.61
N ALA A 268 -51.82 3.78 31.59
CA ALA A 268 -52.03 2.51 32.37
C ALA A 268 -52.05 1.15 31.60
N SER A 269 -51.96 -0.05 32.19
CA SER A 269 -51.29 -0.60 33.41
C SER A 269 -51.34 -2.16 33.38
N GLU A 270 -50.51 -2.81 34.19
CA GLU A 270 -50.64 -4.18 34.77
C GLU A 270 -50.59 -5.48 33.92
N LEU A 271 -49.54 -6.27 34.19
CA LEU A 271 -49.54 -7.66 34.70
C LEU A 271 -50.72 -8.61 34.40
N PHE A 272 -50.39 -9.80 33.85
CA PHE A 272 -50.93 -11.07 34.37
C PHE A 272 -49.97 -12.26 34.19
N TYR A 273 -49.95 -13.14 35.19
CA TYR A 273 -49.29 -14.45 35.22
C TYR A 273 -50.30 -15.55 34.84
N LEU A 274 -49.87 -16.66 34.23
CA LEU A 274 -50.40 -18.05 34.28
C LEU A 274 -49.76 -18.83 33.08
N GLN A 275 -48.86 -19.79 33.27
CA GLN A 275 -48.98 -21.13 33.89
C GLN A 275 -49.55 -22.22 32.95
N GLY A 276 -48.63 -23.04 32.41
CA GLY A 276 -48.73 -24.50 32.38
C GLY A 276 -49.57 -25.21 31.30
N MET A 277 -48.90 -26.08 30.53
CA MET A 277 -49.20 -27.51 30.32
C MET A 277 -48.16 -28.07 29.32
N ASN A 278 -47.22 -28.92 29.73
CA ASN A 278 -47.33 -30.38 29.90
C ASN A 278 -48.07 -31.09 28.75
N GLY A 279 -47.29 -31.84 27.96
CA GLY A 279 -47.75 -32.60 26.78
C GLY A 279 -46.72 -33.64 26.33
N THR A 280 -46.28 -34.50 27.26
CA THR A 280 -45.55 -35.72 26.92
C THR A 280 -46.47 -36.73 26.23
N GLU A 281 -46.08 -37.28 25.07
CA GLU A 281 -45.75 -38.71 24.90
C GLU A 281 -45.40 -39.07 23.43
N PRO A 282 -44.75 -40.24 23.17
CA PRO A 282 -43.95 -40.45 21.97
C PRO A 282 -44.62 -41.32 20.88
N ILE A 283 -44.09 -41.21 19.65
CA ILE A 283 -44.29 -42.18 18.57
C ILE A 283 -42.88 -42.54 18.07
N SER A 284 -42.30 -43.62 18.59
CA SER A 284 -42.38 -44.98 18.01
C SER A 284 -41.58 -45.12 16.72
N ILE A 285 -40.44 -45.80 16.85
CA ILE A 285 -39.61 -46.33 15.78
C ILE A 285 -40.46 -47.21 14.84
N ASP A 286 -40.29 -47.06 13.53
CA ASP A 286 -40.53 -48.17 12.59
C ASP A 286 -39.31 -48.35 11.69
N THR A 287 -38.77 -49.57 11.72
CA THR A 287 -37.61 -50.02 10.95
C THR A 287 -38.05 -50.62 9.62
N ARG A 288 -37.61 -50.05 8.49
CA ARG A 288 -37.52 -50.80 7.23
C ARG A 288 -36.15 -50.69 6.58
N LEU A 289 -35.53 -51.86 6.45
CA LEU A 289 -34.26 -52.14 5.79
C LEU A 289 -34.40 -52.12 4.26
N ASN A 290 -33.26 -51.93 3.58
CA ASN A 290 -32.92 -52.38 2.21
C ASN A 290 -33.85 -51.89 1.07
N ASP A 291 -33.38 -51.22 0.01
CA ASP A 291 -32.24 -51.55 -0.84
C ASP A 291 -31.78 -50.33 -1.66
N SER A 292 -30.51 -49.94 -1.60
CA SER A 292 -29.87 -49.01 -2.55
C SER A 292 -28.34 -49.11 -2.57
N SER A 293 -27.80 -50.31 -2.33
CA SER A 293 -26.36 -50.59 -2.30
C SER A 293 -25.82 -51.01 -3.67
N ARG A 294 -26.06 -50.20 -4.72
CA ARG A 294 -25.43 -50.34 -6.05
C ARG A 294 -25.81 -49.15 -6.97
N GLU A 295 -24.92 -48.16 -7.04
CA GLU A 295 -24.61 -47.26 -8.19
C GLU A 295 -24.05 -45.92 -7.70
N LEU A 296 -22.80 -45.93 -7.20
CA LEU A 296 -22.04 -44.70 -6.92
C LEU A 296 -20.52 -44.96 -6.99
N SER A 297 -20.10 -45.60 -8.09
CA SER A 297 -18.69 -45.91 -8.40
C SER A 297 -18.23 -45.33 -9.76
N ARG A 298 -18.78 -44.18 -10.16
CA ARG A 298 -18.54 -43.56 -11.49
C ARG A 298 -18.26 -42.05 -11.49
N TYR A 299 -17.86 -41.44 -10.38
CA TYR A 299 -17.37 -40.05 -10.37
C TYR A 299 -16.19 -39.82 -9.41
N THR A 300 -15.05 -40.43 -9.73
CA THR A 300 -13.72 -40.04 -9.23
C THR A 300 -12.69 -40.22 -10.34
N LYS A 301 -12.73 -39.34 -11.35
CA LYS A 301 -11.74 -39.34 -12.44
C LYS A 301 -11.53 -37.96 -13.08
N PHE A 302 -11.09 -37.01 -12.27
CA PHE A 302 -10.29 -35.85 -12.67
C PHE A 302 -9.16 -35.68 -11.63
N ASP A 303 -8.10 -34.95 -11.98
CA ASP A 303 -6.82 -34.81 -11.26
C ASP A 303 -5.88 -36.03 -11.31
N ALA A 304 -5.57 -36.50 -12.53
CA ALA A 304 -4.41 -37.35 -12.82
C ALA A 304 -3.98 -37.31 -14.31
N GLU A 305 -3.71 -36.12 -14.87
CA GLU A 305 -3.18 -35.99 -16.25
C GLU A 305 -2.53 -34.59 -16.49
N ALA A 306 -1.34 -34.37 -15.91
CA ALA A 306 -0.50 -33.19 -16.20
C ALA A 306 0.99 -33.38 -15.82
N ASP A 307 1.56 -34.58 -15.99
CA ASP A 307 2.98 -34.87 -15.67
C ASP A 307 3.55 -35.96 -16.61
N GLU A 308 3.66 -35.67 -17.92
CA GLU A 308 4.50 -36.44 -18.85
C GLU A 308 5.18 -35.54 -19.90
N LEU A 309 6.26 -34.86 -19.50
CA LEU A 309 7.35 -34.48 -20.39
C LEU A 309 8.69 -34.55 -19.64
N SER A 310 9.34 -35.71 -19.70
CA SER A 310 10.74 -35.85 -19.30
C SER A 310 11.67 -35.37 -20.42
N PRO A 311 12.66 -34.53 -20.14
CA PRO A 311 13.94 -34.54 -20.83
C PRO A 311 15.01 -35.28 -20.00
N SER A 312 15.99 -35.84 -20.71
CA SER A 312 17.07 -36.65 -20.15
C SER A 312 18.01 -35.88 -19.22
N ILE A 313 18.58 -36.60 -18.27
CA ILE A 313 19.76 -36.18 -17.52
C ILE A 313 20.95 -36.14 -18.49
N ASP A 314 21.44 -34.94 -18.80
CA ASP A 314 22.84 -34.72 -19.15
C ASP A 314 23.45 -33.83 -18.06
N THR A 315 24.57 -34.28 -17.49
CA THR A 315 25.34 -33.54 -16.50
C THR A 315 26.38 -32.68 -17.19
N ASP A 316 26.21 -31.35 -17.19
CA ASP A 316 27.29 -30.41 -17.49
C ASP A 316 27.11 -29.07 -16.75
N SER A 317 28.21 -28.33 -16.62
CA SER A 317 28.48 -27.35 -15.56
C SER A 317 27.98 -25.90 -15.79
N ASP A 318 27.98 -25.13 -14.69
CA ASP A 318 27.69 -23.68 -14.61
C ASP A 318 28.58 -22.78 -15.51
N GLU A 319 28.23 -22.59 -16.79
CA GLU A 319 28.78 -21.48 -17.62
C GLU A 319 27.75 -20.76 -18.55
N SER A 320 26.48 -21.18 -18.59
CA SER A 320 25.56 -20.84 -19.72
C SER A 320 24.87 -19.47 -19.70
N MET A 321 24.93 -18.67 -18.63
CA MET A 321 24.40 -17.29 -18.66
C MET A 321 25.36 -16.26 -19.26
N VAL A 322 26.65 -16.58 -19.40
CA VAL A 322 27.62 -15.73 -20.11
C VAL A 322 27.62 -16.06 -21.62
N SER A 323 27.30 -17.30 -22.01
CA SER A 323 27.29 -17.72 -23.41
C SER A 323 26.18 -17.08 -24.24
N ASN A 324 24.93 -16.96 -23.75
CA ASN A 324 23.84 -16.37 -24.57
C ASN A 324 24.07 -14.88 -24.92
N PHE A 325 24.76 -14.13 -24.05
CA PHE A 325 25.23 -12.77 -24.38
C PHE A 325 26.40 -12.79 -25.37
N SER A 326 27.31 -13.77 -25.23
CA SER A 326 28.40 -14.02 -26.17
C SER A 326 27.89 -14.40 -27.56
N ASP A 327 26.87 -15.25 -27.68
CA ASP A 327 26.34 -15.76 -28.95
C ASP A 327 25.50 -14.72 -29.68
N THR A 328 24.68 -13.95 -28.96
CA THR A 328 24.00 -12.79 -29.53
C THR A 328 25.01 -11.71 -29.96
N ALA A 329 26.07 -11.51 -29.19
CA ALA A 329 27.19 -10.66 -29.60
C ALA A 329 27.95 -11.23 -30.82
N HIS A 330 28.15 -12.55 -30.90
CA HIS A 330 28.82 -13.23 -32.01
C HIS A 330 28.01 -13.16 -33.31
N GLN A 331 26.68 -13.28 -33.23
CA GLN A 331 25.78 -13.04 -34.37
C GLN A 331 25.81 -11.57 -34.83
N LEU A 332 25.88 -10.63 -33.88
CA LEU A 332 26.12 -9.21 -34.19
C LEU A 332 27.55 -8.95 -34.72
N VAL A 333 28.53 -9.80 -34.41
CA VAL A 333 29.93 -9.74 -34.91
C VAL A 333 30.05 -10.31 -36.33
N SER A 334 29.26 -11.32 -36.69
CA SER A 334 29.33 -11.97 -37.99
C SER A 334 28.49 -11.29 -39.09
N CYS A 335 27.47 -10.47 -38.75
CA CYS A 335 26.72 -9.77 -39.80
C CYS A 335 27.54 -8.65 -40.46
N GLN A 336 27.93 -8.88 -41.72
CA GLN A 336 28.54 -7.89 -42.62
C GLN A 336 27.70 -6.59 -42.74
N CYS A 337 26.38 -6.68 -42.53
CA CYS A 337 25.47 -5.55 -42.48
C CYS A 337 25.80 -4.50 -41.40
N THR A 338 26.46 -4.90 -40.31
CA THR A 338 26.77 -4.00 -39.18
C THR A 338 28.12 -3.31 -39.29
N VAL A 339 28.93 -3.58 -40.33
CA VAL A 339 30.32 -3.09 -40.40
C VAL A 339 30.41 -1.56 -40.39
N SER A 340 29.54 -0.85 -41.10
CA SER A 340 29.51 0.62 -41.07
C SER A 340 29.01 1.18 -39.73
N PHE A 341 28.02 0.53 -39.10
CA PHE A 341 27.52 0.91 -37.78
C PHE A 341 28.57 0.65 -36.68
N ARG A 342 29.30 -0.47 -36.76
CA ARG A 342 30.46 -0.78 -35.92
C ARG A 342 31.58 0.21 -36.13
N GLN A 343 31.94 0.52 -37.37
CA GLN A 343 32.96 1.53 -37.68
C GLN A 343 32.53 2.92 -37.20
N ASN A 344 31.25 3.29 -37.29
CA ASN A 344 30.74 4.55 -36.78
C ASN A 344 30.68 4.59 -35.24
N ILE A 345 30.21 3.55 -34.58
CA ILE A 345 30.22 3.45 -33.11
C ILE A 345 31.65 3.40 -32.59
N ASP A 346 32.53 2.57 -33.14
CA ASP A 346 33.93 2.46 -32.70
C ASP A 346 34.72 3.73 -33.04
N THR A 347 34.42 4.41 -34.15
CA THR A 347 34.93 5.77 -34.41
C THR A 347 34.41 6.76 -33.37
N LEU A 348 33.11 6.78 -33.03
CA LEU A 348 32.57 7.60 -31.94
C LEU A 348 33.21 7.27 -30.58
N TYR A 349 33.43 5.98 -30.29
CA TYR A 349 34.05 5.48 -29.05
C TYR A 349 35.53 5.85 -28.94
N ARG A 350 36.25 5.88 -30.07
CA ARG A 350 37.66 6.28 -30.18
C ARG A 350 37.85 7.80 -30.28
N THR A 351 36.88 8.54 -30.79
CA THR A 351 36.98 10.00 -31.01
C THR A 351 36.30 10.88 -29.96
N HIS A 352 35.45 10.34 -29.07
CA HIS A 352 34.71 11.15 -28.09
C HIS A 352 35.05 10.87 -26.62
N LYS A 353 34.80 11.90 -25.81
CA LYS A 353 35.14 12.03 -24.38
C LYS A 353 34.43 11.03 -23.44
N TRP A 354 33.66 10.08 -23.98
CA TRP A 354 32.84 9.14 -23.22
C TRP A 354 33.64 8.01 -22.56
N ARG A 355 34.63 7.41 -23.24
CA ARG A 355 35.42 6.30 -22.68
C ARG A 355 36.14 6.67 -21.36
N PRO A 356 36.70 7.89 -21.19
CA PRO A 356 37.21 8.34 -19.91
C PRO A 356 36.11 8.64 -18.88
N ILE A 357 34.98 9.26 -19.26
CA ILE A 357 33.83 9.49 -18.35
C ILE A 357 33.33 8.16 -17.77
N LEU A 358 33.11 7.16 -18.61
CA LEU A 358 32.67 5.81 -18.22
C LEU A 358 33.72 5.05 -17.40
N SER A 359 35.00 5.43 -17.53
CA SER A 359 36.07 4.97 -16.64
C SER A 359 36.18 5.80 -15.36
N GLY A 360 35.23 6.70 -15.11
CA GLY A 360 35.13 7.55 -13.92
C GLY A 360 35.96 8.83 -13.96
N LEU A 361 36.55 9.23 -15.09
CA LEU A 361 37.42 10.41 -15.17
C LEU A 361 36.65 11.73 -15.41
N LYS A 362 37.00 12.78 -14.65
CA LYS A 362 36.63 14.18 -14.89
C LYS A 362 37.28 14.66 -16.19
N VAL A 363 36.52 14.68 -17.28
CA VAL A 363 36.96 15.19 -18.60
C VAL A 363 36.63 16.66 -18.84
N LYS A 364 35.82 17.29 -17.98
CA LYS A 364 35.44 18.70 -18.12
C LYS A 364 36.70 19.56 -17.98
N TYR A 365 36.99 20.36 -19.00
CA TYR A 365 38.19 21.21 -19.14
C TYR A 365 39.56 20.50 -19.32
N CYS A 366 39.60 19.17 -19.46
CA CYS A 366 40.84 18.43 -19.68
C CYS A 366 41.33 18.54 -21.14
N LYS A 367 42.63 18.82 -21.36
CA LYS A 367 43.24 18.87 -22.71
C LYS A 367 43.43 17.45 -23.26
N GLN A 368 43.45 17.27 -24.59
CA GLN A 368 43.48 15.92 -25.18
C GLN A 368 44.78 15.13 -24.88
N ALA A 369 45.92 15.80 -24.67
CA ALA A 369 47.16 15.17 -24.22
C ALA A 369 47.02 14.66 -22.77
N GLU A 370 46.68 15.56 -21.86
CA GLU A 370 46.39 15.25 -20.45
C GLU A 370 45.35 14.13 -20.29
N LEU A 371 44.32 14.10 -21.13
CA LEU A 371 43.29 13.05 -21.12
C LEU A 371 43.86 11.67 -21.50
N LYS A 372 44.83 11.62 -22.43
CA LYS A 372 45.55 10.39 -22.77
C LYS A 372 46.43 9.94 -21.60
N ASP A 373 47.09 10.87 -20.92
CA ASP A 373 47.95 10.56 -19.76
C ASP A 373 47.15 10.02 -18.58
N ARG A 374 46.01 10.66 -18.25
CA ARG A 374 45.05 10.18 -17.24
C ARG A 374 44.52 8.77 -17.57
N MET A 375 44.16 8.54 -18.83
CA MET A 375 43.72 7.20 -19.32
C MET A 375 44.84 6.16 -19.24
N LYS A 376 46.08 6.54 -19.56
CA LYS A 376 47.25 5.64 -19.47
C LYS A 376 47.50 5.25 -18.01
N ALA A 377 47.55 6.22 -17.10
CA ALA A 377 47.73 5.98 -15.67
C ALA A 377 46.61 5.09 -15.09
N LEU A 378 45.34 5.34 -15.43
CA LEU A 378 44.22 4.51 -14.99
C LEU A 378 44.29 3.07 -15.53
N ASN A 379 44.72 2.89 -16.78
CA ASN A 379 44.92 1.55 -17.34
C ASN A 379 46.11 0.83 -16.69
N THR A 380 47.22 1.51 -16.43
CA THR A 380 48.35 0.94 -15.66
C THR A 380 47.93 0.56 -14.25
N ALA A 381 47.14 1.39 -13.57
CA ALA A 381 46.60 1.05 -12.26
C ALA A 381 45.68 -0.19 -12.32
N ARG A 382 44.77 -0.28 -13.30
CA ARG A 382 43.91 -1.46 -13.51
C ARG A 382 44.71 -2.75 -13.75
N LEU A 383 45.80 -2.68 -14.53
CA LEU A 383 46.68 -3.83 -14.78
C LEU A 383 47.45 -4.27 -13.54
N ASN A 384 47.62 -3.39 -12.55
CA ASN A 384 48.31 -3.65 -11.29
C ASN A 384 47.35 -3.99 -10.13
N GLY A 385 46.07 -4.26 -10.40
CA GLY A 385 45.08 -4.69 -9.41
C GLY A 385 44.32 -3.56 -8.70
N GLU A 386 43.35 -3.95 -7.86
CA GLU A 386 42.42 -3.00 -7.23
C GLU A 386 43.10 -2.00 -6.29
N ASP A 387 44.14 -2.42 -5.56
CA ASP A 387 44.89 -1.54 -4.65
C ASP A 387 45.62 -0.43 -5.41
N ALA A 388 46.13 -0.70 -6.61
CA ALA A 388 46.73 0.33 -7.45
C ALA A 388 45.68 1.31 -8.00
N VAL A 389 44.47 0.84 -8.32
CA VAL A 389 43.33 1.71 -8.69
C VAL A 389 42.88 2.55 -7.48
N ARG A 390 42.83 1.96 -6.29
CA ARG A 390 42.48 2.64 -5.03
C ARG A 390 43.53 3.71 -4.69
N ALA A 391 44.81 3.39 -4.78
CA ALA A 391 45.91 4.34 -4.59
C ALA A 391 45.84 5.51 -5.59
N LEU A 392 45.63 5.24 -6.88
CA LEU A 392 45.46 6.29 -7.90
C LEU A 392 44.30 7.23 -7.54
N LYS A 393 43.14 6.68 -7.14
CA LYS A 393 41.94 7.44 -6.75
C LYS A 393 42.09 8.26 -5.45
N ILE A 394 43.04 7.93 -4.59
CA ILE A 394 43.27 8.61 -3.29
C ILE A 394 44.44 9.62 -3.36
N SER A 395 45.39 9.42 -4.29
CA SER A 395 46.56 10.29 -4.52
C SER A 395 46.20 11.70 -5.02
N GLU A 396 47.21 12.50 -5.39
CA GLU A 396 47.03 13.77 -6.12
C GLU A 396 46.20 13.62 -7.41
N ALA A 397 46.17 12.42 -8.00
CA ALA A 397 45.30 12.07 -9.14
C ALA A 397 43.80 11.91 -8.78
N SER A 398 43.41 12.02 -7.50
CA SER A 398 42.00 12.00 -7.06
C SER A 398 41.15 13.07 -7.76
N GLY A 399 41.72 14.24 -8.03
CA GLY A 399 41.09 15.31 -8.81
C GLY A 399 40.80 14.95 -10.27
N TRP A 400 41.36 13.84 -10.78
CA TRP A 400 41.07 13.32 -12.12
C TRP A 400 39.78 12.52 -12.16
N VAL A 401 39.20 12.14 -11.03
CA VAL A 401 38.10 11.18 -10.92
C VAL A 401 36.81 11.91 -10.52
N LEU A 402 35.69 11.56 -11.15
CA LEU A 402 34.35 12.04 -10.81
C LEU A 402 34.03 11.67 -9.37
N ASP A 403 33.28 12.53 -8.67
CA ASP A 403 33.02 12.33 -7.24
C ASP A 403 32.26 11.01 -6.99
N LEU A 404 31.38 10.63 -7.93
CA LEU A 404 30.69 9.33 -7.98
C LEU A 404 31.60 8.09 -8.13
N HIS A 405 32.88 8.29 -8.48
CA HIS A 405 33.87 7.23 -8.67
C HIS A 405 35.09 7.36 -7.74
N ARG A 406 35.12 8.37 -6.86
CA ARG A 406 36.09 8.49 -5.76
C ARG A 406 35.94 7.26 -4.85
N VAL A 407 37.03 6.84 -4.19
CA VAL A 407 36.92 5.86 -3.10
C VAL A 407 36.24 6.56 -1.94
N GLN A 408 35.14 5.99 -1.40
CA GLN A 408 34.54 6.48 -0.16
C GLN A 408 35.62 6.53 0.92
N GLN A 409 35.87 7.71 1.46
CA GLN A 409 36.72 7.87 2.64
C GLN A 409 35.89 7.61 3.90
N GLU A 410 36.54 7.31 5.01
CA GLU A 410 35.88 7.13 6.30
C GLU A 410 35.10 8.40 6.74
N CYS A 411 35.60 9.58 6.36
CA CYS A 411 34.88 10.86 6.54
C CYS A 411 33.66 11.03 5.61
N ASP A 412 33.56 10.25 4.53
CA ASP A 412 32.42 10.25 3.62
C ASP A 412 31.29 9.32 4.12
N ALA A 413 31.48 8.58 5.22
CA ALA A 413 30.49 7.64 5.79
C ALA A 413 29.18 8.33 6.23
N LEU A 414 29.23 9.61 6.59
CA LEU A 414 28.06 10.44 6.90
C LEU A 414 27.49 11.17 5.66
N GLY A 415 28.08 10.99 4.48
CA GLY A 415 27.71 11.68 3.25
C GLY A 415 27.70 13.20 3.40
N HIS A 416 26.60 13.84 3.01
CA HIS A 416 26.42 15.29 3.19
C HIS A 416 26.16 15.71 4.64
N TYR A 417 25.88 14.78 5.56
CA TYR A 417 25.51 15.05 6.94
C TYR A 417 26.74 15.18 7.86
N LYS A 418 27.65 16.09 7.48
CA LYS A 418 28.93 16.43 8.16
C LYS A 418 28.84 16.82 9.66
N PHE A 419 27.65 16.86 10.24
CA PHE A 419 27.38 17.20 11.64
C PHE A 419 26.58 16.13 12.39
N ALA A 420 26.24 15.01 11.74
CA ALA A 420 25.62 13.87 12.43
C ALA A 420 26.65 13.26 13.38
N LYS A 421 26.59 13.62 14.66
CA LYS A 421 27.29 12.85 15.70
C LYS A 421 26.65 11.47 15.74
N GLN A 422 27.37 10.46 15.30
CA GLN A 422 26.97 9.04 15.39
C GLN A 422 26.53 8.66 16.82
N ALA A 423 27.04 9.38 17.82
CA ALA A 423 26.71 9.28 19.25
C ALA A 423 25.30 9.77 19.69
N SER A 424 24.37 10.11 18.78
CA SER A 424 22.96 10.35 19.14
C SER A 424 22.05 9.13 18.95
N TRP A 425 22.60 8.02 18.44
CA TRP A 425 21.92 6.73 18.41
C TRP A 425 22.28 5.94 19.67
N PRO A 426 21.37 5.09 20.21
CA PRO A 426 21.74 4.18 21.29
C PRO A 426 22.93 3.31 20.82
N PRO A 427 23.96 3.10 21.66
CA PRO A 427 25.23 2.49 21.24
C PRO A 427 25.13 1.01 20.86
N ARG A 428 23.96 0.40 21.10
CA ARG A 428 23.53 -0.91 20.62
C ARG A 428 22.10 -0.77 20.11
N THR A 429 21.80 -1.43 19.00
CA THR A 429 20.44 -1.62 18.51
C THR A 429 19.59 -2.38 19.53
N ILE A 430 18.26 -2.31 19.39
CA ILE A 430 17.33 -3.12 20.20
C ILE A 430 17.61 -4.62 20.04
N GLN A 431 17.92 -5.06 18.82
CA GLN A 431 18.23 -6.46 18.53
C GLN A 431 19.51 -6.91 19.27
N GLU A 432 20.58 -6.12 19.25
CA GLU A 432 21.81 -6.40 20.01
C GLU A 432 21.61 -6.37 21.53
N ARG A 433 20.63 -5.60 22.04
CA ARG A 433 20.22 -5.65 23.45
C ARG A 433 19.41 -6.91 23.76
N LEU A 434 18.52 -7.36 22.88
CA LEU A 434 17.74 -8.58 23.08
C LEU A 434 18.58 -9.86 23.03
N PHE A 435 19.78 -9.84 22.43
CA PHE A 435 20.75 -10.93 22.54
C PHE A 435 21.50 -10.98 23.90
N ASP A 436 21.33 -9.98 24.78
CA ASP A 436 21.83 -10.01 26.16
C ASP A 436 20.78 -10.69 27.05
N GLU A 437 21.11 -11.87 27.60
CA GLU A 437 20.16 -12.73 28.34
C GLU A 437 19.49 -11.99 29.52
N ASP A 438 20.24 -11.16 30.25
CA ASP A 438 19.72 -10.39 31.37
C ASP A 438 18.74 -9.31 30.90
N PHE A 439 19.05 -8.61 29.80
CA PHE A 439 18.14 -7.62 29.21
C PHE A 439 16.88 -8.28 28.62
N LEU A 440 17.03 -9.41 27.93
CA LEU A 440 15.91 -10.20 27.39
C LEU A 440 14.98 -10.66 28.52
N LYS A 441 15.54 -11.23 29.59
CA LYS A 441 14.79 -11.68 30.76
C LYS A 441 14.05 -10.52 31.42
N ARG A 442 14.71 -9.37 31.67
CA ARG A 442 14.04 -8.16 32.21
C ARG A 442 12.89 -7.69 31.30
N THR A 443 13.09 -7.73 30.00
CA THR A 443 12.09 -7.28 29.02
C THR A 443 10.89 -8.23 28.96
N LEU A 444 11.09 -9.55 28.94
CA LEU A 444 10.01 -10.53 29.00
C LEU A 444 9.23 -10.45 30.33
N LEU A 445 9.92 -10.30 31.46
CA LEU A 445 9.27 -10.12 32.77
C LEU A 445 8.45 -8.83 32.84
N PHE A 446 8.89 -7.75 32.21
CA PHE A 446 8.12 -6.50 32.12
C PHE A 446 6.89 -6.64 31.20
N LEU A 447 7.06 -7.10 29.96
CA LEU A 447 5.98 -7.24 28.97
C LEU A 447 4.85 -8.17 29.44
N SER A 448 5.16 -9.02 30.42
CA SER A 448 4.27 -10.03 30.96
C SER A 448 3.98 -9.79 32.46
N SER A 449 4.35 -8.64 33.03
CA SER A 449 3.96 -8.29 34.41
C SER A 449 2.44 -8.07 34.51
N SER A 450 1.88 -8.23 35.71
CA SER A 450 0.46 -7.98 35.96
C SER A 450 0.04 -6.55 35.61
N ASP A 451 0.92 -5.56 35.81
CA ASP A 451 0.64 -4.18 35.40
C ASP A 451 0.44 -4.04 33.88
N VAL A 452 1.19 -4.81 33.08
CA VAL A 452 1.11 -4.78 31.61
C VAL A 452 0.00 -5.70 31.10
N THR A 453 -0.23 -6.88 31.68
CA THR A 453 -1.27 -7.82 31.22
C THR A 453 -2.66 -7.47 31.77
N ARG A 454 -2.72 -6.81 32.94
CA ARG A 454 -3.90 -6.67 33.82
C ARG A 454 -4.43 -8.00 34.34
N GLU A 455 -3.51 -8.94 34.59
CA GLU A 455 -3.78 -10.27 35.16
C GLU A 455 -2.87 -10.51 36.36
N ASP A 456 -3.43 -10.44 37.57
CA ASP A 456 -2.69 -10.61 38.84
C ASP A 456 -2.43 -12.08 39.19
N SER A 457 -3.14 -13.03 38.57
CA SER A 457 -3.15 -14.44 38.99
C SER A 457 -2.14 -15.36 38.28
N TRP A 458 -1.26 -14.81 37.44
CA TRP A 458 -0.38 -15.59 36.55
C TRP A 458 1.13 -15.46 36.89
N ASP A 459 1.92 -16.51 36.59
CA ASP A 459 3.36 -16.58 36.88
C ASP A 459 4.20 -16.34 35.60
N SER A 460 4.77 -15.13 35.50
CA SER A 460 5.61 -14.71 34.37
C SER A 460 6.93 -15.46 34.26
N GLU A 461 7.52 -15.90 35.37
CA GLU A 461 8.73 -16.73 35.30
C GLU A 461 8.40 -18.16 34.84
N ALA A 462 7.28 -18.73 35.27
CA ALA A 462 6.83 -20.04 34.79
C ALA A 462 6.52 -20.00 33.29
N ALA A 463 6.00 -18.90 32.77
CA ALA A 463 5.77 -18.71 31.35
C ALA A 463 7.09 -18.74 30.55
N ILE A 464 8.11 -18.00 30.98
CA ILE A 464 9.45 -18.01 30.36
C ILE A 464 10.04 -19.42 30.41
N ARG A 465 10.02 -20.10 31.58
CA ARG A 465 10.45 -21.50 31.71
C ARG A 465 9.69 -22.43 30.76
N THR A 466 8.38 -22.24 30.61
CA THR A 466 7.53 -23.05 29.72
C THR A 466 7.89 -22.84 28.25
N TRP A 467 8.22 -21.60 27.85
CA TRP A 467 8.75 -21.32 26.52
C TRP A 467 10.05 -22.08 26.24
N ASP A 468 11.04 -22.00 27.14
CA ASP A 468 12.33 -22.67 26.96
C ASP A 468 12.19 -24.20 26.95
N GLU A 469 11.38 -24.75 27.86
CA GLU A 469 11.19 -26.18 28.03
C GLU A 469 10.37 -26.83 26.91
N LYS A 470 9.24 -26.20 26.53
CA LYS A 470 8.24 -26.77 25.61
C LYS A 470 8.28 -26.18 24.20
N GLY A 471 8.78 -24.94 24.06
CA GLY A 471 8.76 -24.17 22.81
C GLY A 471 7.38 -23.58 22.48
N SER A 472 6.48 -23.53 23.46
CA SER A 472 5.16 -22.93 23.35
C SER A 472 4.73 -22.36 24.70
N VAL A 473 4.13 -21.17 24.70
CA VAL A 473 3.69 -20.46 25.91
C VAL A 473 2.40 -19.69 25.63
N ASN A 474 1.53 -19.56 26.63
CA ASN A 474 0.41 -18.62 26.60
C ASN A 474 0.73 -17.42 27.50
N ILE A 475 0.37 -16.21 27.08
CA ILE A 475 0.62 -14.97 27.85
C ILE A 475 -0.66 -14.11 27.80
N PRO A 476 -1.17 -13.59 28.94
CA PRO A 476 -2.44 -12.85 29.03
C PRO A 476 -2.44 -11.41 28.44
N ILE A 477 -1.84 -11.22 27.27
CA ILE A 477 -1.58 -9.90 26.65
C ILE A 477 -2.87 -9.07 26.44
N PHE A 478 -4.00 -9.71 26.15
CA PHE A 478 -5.26 -9.06 25.79
C PHE A 478 -6.34 -9.15 26.89
N LYS A 479 -6.00 -9.59 28.11
CA LYS A 479 -6.93 -9.58 29.27
C LYS A 479 -7.53 -8.21 29.55
N TRP A 480 -6.78 -7.14 29.22
CA TRP A 480 -7.27 -5.76 29.31
C TRP A 480 -8.58 -5.49 28.55
N TRP A 481 -8.97 -6.27 27.54
CA TRP A 481 -10.26 -6.13 26.85
C TRP A 481 -11.47 -6.47 27.73
N TRP A 482 -11.30 -7.35 28.72
CA TRP A 482 -12.33 -7.78 29.66
C TRP A 482 -12.30 -6.97 30.96
N VAL A 483 -11.13 -6.47 31.36
CA VAL A 483 -10.94 -5.73 32.62
C VAL A 483 -11.12 -4.20 32.45
N ALA A 484 -10.81 -3.63 31.29
CA ALA A 484 -10.99 -2.20 31.05
C ALA A 484 -12.46 -1.86 30.73
N ASN A 485 -12.95 -0.73 31.27
CA ASN A 485 -14.27 -0.15 30.97
C ASN A 485 -15.40 -1.20 31.02
N ASP A 486 -15.48 -1.95 32.12
CA ASP A 486 -16.50 -2.99 32.37
C ASP A 486 -16.62 -4.03 31.23
N GLY A 487 -15.51 -4.34 30.55
CA GLY A 487 -15.44 -5.34 29.47
C GLY A 487 -15.98 -4.85 28.12
N GLU A 488 -16.08 -3.54 27.91
CA GLU A 488 -16.67 -2.97 26.69
C GLU A 488 -15.96 -3.43 25.40
N VAL A 489 -14.62 -3.53 25.40
CA VAL A 489 -13.86 -3.98 24.22
C VAL A 489 -14.14 -5.46 23.94
N ALA A 490 -14.22 -6.31 24.97
CA ALA A 490 -14.63 -7.71 24.82
C ALA A 490 -16.04 -7.83 24.22
N ARG A 491 -17.02 -7.03 24.69
CA ARG A 491 -18.37 -7.00 24.12
C ARG A 491 -18.36 -6.59 22.63
N ILE A 492 -17.57 -5.57 22.26
CA ILE A 492 -17.41 -5.15 20.86
C ILE A 492 -16.82 -6.28 20.01
N VAL A 493 -15.78 -6.95 20.50
CA VAL A 493 -15.12 -8.08 19.83
C VAL A 493 -16.07 -9.27 19.67
N ASP A 494 -16.89 -9.55 20.67
CA ASP A 494 -17.91 -10.59 20.62
C ASP A 494 -18.96 -10.30 19.55
N GLU A 495 -19.63 -9.15 19.64
CA GLU A 495 -20.72 -8.82 18.71
C GLU A 495 -20.23 -8.62 17.26
N ASP A 496 -19.00 -8.12 17.06
CA ASP A 496 -18.37 -8.01 15.73
C ASP A 496 -18.15 -9.42 15.11
N LEU A 497 -17.65 -10.40 15.86
CA LEU A 497 -17.44 -11.75 15.33
C LEU A 497 -18.72 -12.57 15.16
N GLU A 498 -19.74 -12.37 16.00
CA GLU A 498 -21.07 -12.96 15.75
C GLU A 498 -21.69 -12.40 14.46
N MET A 499 -21.55 -11.09 14.20
CA MET A 499 -21.95 -10.47 12.94
C MET A 499 -21.20 -11.07 11.74
N TYR A 500 -19.88 -11.27 11.82
CA TYR A 500 -19.14 -11.96 10.74
C TYR A 500 -19.63 -13.40 10.53
N LYS A 501 -19.95 -14.14 11.60
CA LYS A 501 -20.47 -15.50 11.52
C LYS A 501 -21.83 -15.54 10.84
N HIS A 502 -22.76 -14.65 11.21
CA HIS A 502 -24.09 -14.52 10.59
C HIS A 502 -24.03 -14.41 9.05
N HIS A 503 -23.05 -13.68 8.53
CA HIS A 503 -22.84 -13.50 7.09
C HIS A 503 -21.95 -14.56 6.42
N THR A 504 -21.51 -15.59 7.16
CA THR A 504 -20.61 -16.64 6.66
C THR A 504 -21.38 -17.90 6.32
N ARG A 505 -21.23 -18.38 5.08
CA ARG A 505 -21.83 -19.65 4.63
C ARG A 505 -21.10 -20.84 5.26
N GLN A 506 -21.83 -21.93 5.55
CA GLN A 506 -21.24 -23.18 6.06
C GLN A 506 -20.73 -24.12 4.96
N ASP A 507 -21.34 -24.09 3.77
CA ASP A 507 -20.82 -24.80 2.58
C ASP A 507 -19.98 -23.87 1.71
N PHE A 508 -18.71 -24.23 1.51
CA PHE A 508 -17.80 -23.61 0.56
C PHE A 508 -17.53 -24.53 -0.63
N HIS A 509 -18.42 -24.47 -1.62
CA HIS A 509 -18.29 -25.18 -2.89
C HIS A 509 -18.16 -26.71 -2.75
N GLY A 510 -18.96 -27.32 -1.86
CA GLY A 510 -18.92 -28.75 -1.55
C GLY A 510 -17.88 -29.13 -0.49
N ASN A 511 -17.26 -28.16 0.19
CA ASN A 511 -16.38 -28.38 1.32
C ASN A 511 -17.00 -27.85 2.62
N GLU A 512 -17.07 -28.73 3.62
CA GLU A 512 -17.50 -28.42 4.99
C GLU A 512 -16.64 -27.29 5.60
N ASN A 513 -17.29 -26.25 6.14
CA ASN A 513 -16.60 -25.23 6.93
C ASN A 513 -16.08 -25.80 8.26
N LYS A 514 -14.77 -26.01 8.33
CA LYS A 514 -14.04 -26.54 9.51
C LYS A 514 -13.86 -25.51 10.64
N GLY A 515 -14.78 -24.55 10.73
CA GLY A 515 -14.78 -23.49 11.73
C GLY A 515 -13.87 -22.34 11.37
N TRP A 516 -13.71 -22.08 10.07
CA TRP A 516 -13.02 -20.91 9.55
C TRP A 516 -14.03 -19.79 9.32
N LEU A 517 -13.59 -18.56 9.55
CA LEU A 517 -14.40 -17.37 9.36
C LEU A 517 -13.79 -16.53 8.23
N PRO A 518 -13.85 -16.99 6.96
CA PRO A 518 -13.12 -16.37 5.85
C PRO A 518 -13.57 -14.93 5.55
N THR A 519 -14.76 -14.53 5.99
CA THR A 519 -15.24 -13.14 5.91
C THR A 519 -14.49 -12.19 6.83
N ALA A 520 -13.96 -12.70 7.96
CA ALA A 520 -13.22 -11.93 8.96
C ALA A 520 -11.72 -12.06 8.74
N PHE A 521 -11.15 -11.15 7.92
CA PHE A 521 -9.69 -10.88 7.85
C PHE A 521 -9.28 -9.62 8.63
N HIS A 522 -10.21 -8.66 8.72
CA HIS A 522 -10.00 -7.33 9.30
C HIS A 522 -11.15 -6.97 10.24
N SER A 523 -11.60 -7.93 11.06
CA SER A 523 -12.48 -7.64 12.20
C SER A 523 -11.83 -6.61 13.13
N ILE A 524 -12.61 -5.95 13.98
CA ILE A 524 -12.08 -4.98 14.95
C ILE A 524 -11.05 -5.67 15.84
N ALA A 525 -11.35 -6.88 16.30
CA ALA A 525 -10.45 -7.71 17.09
C ALA A 525 -9.12 -8.00 16.36
N GLN A 526 -9.18 -8.40 15.08
CA GLN A 526 -7.98 -8.66 14.27
C GLN A 526 -7.13 -7.40 14.07
N GLN A 527 -7.76 -6.23 13.89
CA GLN A 527 -7.08 -4.96 13.69
C GLN A 527 -6.46 -4.40 14.98
N LEU A 528 -7.06 -4.66 16.15
CA LEU A 528 -6.47 -4.36 17.45
C LEU A 528 -5.21 -5.21 17.69
N VAL A 529 -5.32 -6.53 17.58
CA VAL A 529 -4.20 -7.48 17.77
C VAL A 529 -3.06 -7.27 16.75
N SER A 530 -3.39 -6.82 15.54
CA SER A 530 -2.38 -6.50 14.50
C SER A 530 -1.53 -5.27 14.84
N GLN A 531 -1.97 -4.41 15.75
CA GLN A 531 -1.36 -3.11 16.05
C GLN A 531 -0.80 -2.99 17.48
N ASP A 532 -1.10 -3.97 18.35
CA ASP A 532 -0.79 -3.92 19.77
C ASP A 532 0.74 -3.98 20.03
N PRO A 533 1.30 -3.00 20.77
CA PRO A 533 2.74 -2.91 21.00
C PRO A 533 3.28 -4.03 21.89
N VAL A 534 2.50 -4.49 22.89
CA VAL A 534 2.93 -5.57 23.80
C VAL A 534 2.98 -6.90 23.07
N HIS A 535 2.00 -7.15 22.19
CA HIS A 535 1.97 -8.32 21.33
C HIS A 535 3.16 -8.34 20.35
N TYR A 536 3.50 -7.19 19.75
CA TYR A 536 4.69 -7.04 18.91
C TYR A 536 6.00 -7.23 19.68
N ALA A 537 6.14 -6.61 20.86
CA ALA A 537 7.36 -6.71 21.65
C ALA A 537 7.58 -8.12 22.18
N THR A 538 6.51 -8.80 22.60
CA THR A 538 6.55 -10.21 23.00
C THR A 538 6.97 -11.11 21.83
N TYR A 539 6.41 -10.89 20.63
CA TYR A 539 6.84 -11.60 19.41
C TYR A 539 8.34 -11.39 19.16
N THR A 540 8.81 -10.15 19.24
CA THR A 540 10.22 -9.78 19.01
C THR A 540 11.13 -10.46 20.04
N ALA A 541 10.76 -10.45 21.31
CA ALA A 541 11.54 -11.04 22.39
C ALA A 541 11.58 -12.58 22.32
N LEU A 542 10.48 -13.25 21.99
CA LEU A 542 10.42 -14.72 21.91
C LEU A 542 11.06 -15.30 20.64
N ARG A 543 11.17 -14.53 19.55
CA ARG A 543 11.82 -14.98 18.31
C ARG A 543 13.33 -15.18 18.50
N PRO A 544 13.92 -16.33 18.09
CA PRO A 544 15.36 -16.54 18.22
C PRO A 544 16.26 -15.59 17.40
N ASP A 545 15.71 -14.88 16.42
CA ASP A 545 16.46 -13.83 15.70
C ASP A 545 16.29 -12.41 16.28
N HIS A 546 15.45 -12.24 17.29
CA HIS A 546 15.07 -10.96 17.92
C HIS A 546 14.75 -9.82 16.94
N TRP A 547 14.29 -10.16 15.73
CA TRP A 547 14.15 -9.20 14.65
C TRP A 547 12.99 -8.23 14.89
N THR A 548 13.30 -6.93 14.92
CA THR A 548 12.36 -5.87 15.28
C THR A 548 11.51 -5.37 14.10
N SER A 549 12.00 -5.47 12.86
CA SER A 549 11.23 -5.02 11.69
C SER A 549 10.25 -6.10 11.26
N LEU A 550 9.05 -6.06 11.83
CA LEU A 550 7.97 -7.04 11.62
C LEU A 550 6.82 -6.48 10.77
N LEU A 551 5.93 -7.35 10.31
CA LEU A 551 4.66 -7.00 9.69
C LEU A 551 3.60 -7.98 10.18
N SER A 552 2.50 -7.47 10.71
CA SER A 552 1.35 -8.32 10.98
C SER A 552 0.74 -8.77 9.65
N TYR A 553 0.75 -10.08 9.38
CA TYR A 553 0.13 -10.67 8.20
C TYR A 553 -1.35 -10.98 8.52
N PRO A 554 -2.32 -10.47 7.74
CA PRO A 554 -3.74 -10.72 7.99
C PRO A 554 -4.08 -12.17 7.61
N SER A 555 -4.59 -12.93 8.59
CA SER A 555 -5.17 -14.25 8.40
C SER A 555 -6.63 -14.23 8.81
N TYR A 556 -7.45 -15.07 8.18
CA TYR A 556 -8.86 -15.20 8.56
C TYR A 556 -8.99 -15.77 9.98
N ALA A 557 -10.01 -15.34 10.71
CA ALA A 557 -10.27 -15.83 12.05
C ALA A 557 -10.76 -17.29 12.02
N LYS A 558 -10.63 -17.97 13.17
CA LYS A 558 -11.28 -19.24 13.45
C LYS A 558 -12.50 -18.99 14.33
N TYR A 559 -13.63 -19.57 13.98
CA TYR A 559 -14.83 -19.66 14.81
C TYR A 559 -15.27 -21.12 14.75
N SER A 560 -14.97 -21.91 15.80
CA SER A 560 -15.30 -23.32 15.87
C SER A 560 -16.35 -23.61 16.95
N GLU A 561 -17.41 -24.27 16.55
CA GLU A 561 -18.46 -24.86 17.37
C GLU A 561 -18.85 -26.21 16.76
N PHE A 562 -19.75 -26.94 17.40
CA PHE A 562 -20.36 -28.15 16.82
C PHE A 562 -21.60 -27.76 16.01
N ASP A 563 -21.80 -28.48 14.92
CA ASP A 563 -22.91 -28.32 13.99
C ASP A 563 -23.42 -29.74 13.69
N GLU A 564 -24.72 -29.98 13.90
CA GLU A 564 -25.35 -31.30 13.69
C GLU A 564 -25.43 -31.68 12.21
N ASP A 565 -25.54 -30.70 11.31
CA ASP A 565 -25.51 -30.90 9.87
C ASP A 565 -24.07 -31.15 9.37
N HIS A 566 -23.06 -30.71 10.14
CA HIS A 566 -21.64 -30.78 9.79
C HIS A 566 -20.76 -31.32 10.95
N PRO A 567 -21.00 -32.56 11.43
CA PRO A 567 -20.31 -33.09 12.62
C PRO A 567 -18.86 -33.53 12.34
N THR A 568 -18.42 -33.55 11.08
CA THR A 568 -17.28 -34.33 10.58
C THR A 568 -15.94 -33.59 10.41
N THR A 569 -15.52 -32.79 11.39
CA THR A 569 -14.09 -32.44 11.46
C THR A 569 -13.29 -33.53 12.18
N ALA A 570 -12.65 -34.39 11.40
CA ALA A 570 -11.59 -35.25 11.93
C ALA A 570 -10.45 -34.36 12.48
N GLY A 571 -10.08 -34.58 13.75
CA GLY A 571 -8.94 -33.92 14.37
C GLY A 571 -7.65 -34.19 13.60
N PHE A 572 -6.73 -33.22 13.59
CA PHE A 572 -5.55 -33.26 12.73
C PHE A 572 -4.26 -32.93 13.49
N GLY A 573 -3.13 -33.26 12.88
CA GLY A 573 -1.79 -32.91 13.35
C GLY A 573 -0.87 -32.66 12.16
N HIS A 574 -0.08 -31.59 12.23
CA HIS A 574 0.83 -31.15 11.16
C HIS A 574 1.97 -30.27 11.71
N ILE A 575 2.94 -30.00 10.84
CA ILE A 575 3.88 -28.89 10.94
C ILE A 575 3.58 -27.96 9.76
N ASP A 576 3.53 -26.65 10.01
CA ASP A 576 3.08 -25.65 9.02
C ASP A 576 4.07 -25.42 7.85
N GLN A 577 5.22 -26.09 7.92
CA GLN A 577 6.33 -25.99 6.97
C GLN A 577 6.65 -27.36 6.36
N ASN A 578 7.28 -27.36 5.19
CA ASN A 578 7.86 -28.56 4.62
C ASN A 578 9.13 -28.97 5.40
N VAL A 579 9.06 -30.09 6.12
CA VAL A 579 10.17 -30.56 6.97
C VAL A 579 11.46 -30.87 6.17
N ASN A 580 11.38 -31.35 4.92
CA ASN A 580 12.57 -31.58 4.10
C ASN A 580 13.28 -30.25 3.78
N LYS A 581 12.53 -29.21 3.38
CA LYS A 581 13.08 -27.87 3.14
C LYS A 581 13.64 -27.23 4.41
N LEU A 582 12.94 -27.40 5.53
CA LEU A 582 13.35 -26.90 6.84
C LEU A 582 14.68 -27.50 7.29
N LEU A 583 14.84 -28.83 7.17
CA LEU A 583 16.09 -29.53 7.52
C LEU A 583 17.26 -29.22 6.57
N LYS A 584 16.99 -28.79 5.34
CA LYS A 584 17.99 -28.28 4.39
C LYS A 584 18.40 -26.83 4.64
N GLY A 585 17.74 -26.12 5.56
CA GLY A 585 17.97 -24.69 5.81
C GLY A 585 17.34 -23.76 4.77
N GLU A 586 16.46 -24.26 3.89
CA GLU A 586 15.74 -23.41 2.91
C GLU A 586 14.75 -22.44 3.59
N PHE A 587 14.32 -22.76 4.82
CA PHE A 587 13.51 -21.87 5.66
C PHE A 587 14.32 -21.39 6.86
N ASN A 588 14.42 -20.07 7.04
CA ASN A 588 14.95 -19.51 8.28
C ASN A 588 13.93 -19.69 9.42
N ILE A 589 14.19 -20.70 10.24
CA ILE A 589 13.36 -21.09 11.38
C ILE A 589 13.42 -20.09 12.54
N ASN A 590 14.60 -19.49 12.76
CA ASN A 590 14.83 -18.49 13.80
C ASN A 590 14.09 -17.19 13.49
N ALA A 591 13.75 -16.96 12.21
CA ALA A 591 12.98 -15.82 11.74
C ALA A 591 11.44 -16.00 11.84
N GLN A 592 10.95 -16.99 12.59
CA GLN A 592 9.52 -17.30 12.70
C GLN A 592 9.13 -17.75 14.10
N VAL A 593 7.99 -17.26 14.58
CA VAL A 593 7.19 -17.78 15.69
C VAL A 593 5.75 -17.82 15.19
N GLN A 594 4.96 -18.81 15.62
CA GLN A 594 3.53 -18.89 15.33
C GLN A 594 2.76 -18.25 16.48
N GLY A 595 1.68 -17.53 16.16
CA GLY A 595 0.86 -16.84 17.15
C GLY A 595 -0.64 -17.10 16.95
N SER A 596 -1.36 -17.23 18.06
CA SER A 596 -2.83 -17.32 18.10
C SER A 596 -3.37 -16.65 19.35
N VAL A 597 -4.40 -15.81 19.25
CA VAL A 597 -5.07 -15.19 20.41
C VAL A 597 -6.44 -15.85 20.60
N SER A 598 -6.72 -16.34 21.80
CA SER A 598 -8.03 -16.91 22.12
C SER A 598 -9.01 -15.84 22.59
N LEU A 599 -10.28 -15.99 22.20
CA LEU A 599 -11.36 -15.09 22.60
C LEU A 599 -12.40 -15.78 23.51
N ASP A 600 -12.25 -17.08 23.70
CA ASP A 600 -13.03 -17.93 24.58
C ASP A 600 -12.07 -18.75 25.46
N ASP A 601 -12.53 -19.27 26.59
CA ASP A 601 -11.75 -20.18 27.41
C ASP A 601 -11.71 -21.58 26.78
N GLU A 602 -10.56 -21.97 26.22
CA GLU A 602 -10.40 -23.30 25.62
C GLU A 602 -10.39 -24.39 26.71
N ALA A 603 -11.29 -25.37 26.60
CA ALA A 603 -11.21 -26.61 27.38
C ALA A 603 -10.11 -27.55 26.80
N PRO A 604 -9.48 -28.45 27.58
CA PRO A 604 -8.45 -29.36 27.07
C PRO A 604 -8.89 -30.15 25.82
N GLN A 605 -10.11 -30.69 25.81
CA GLN A 605 -10.72 -31.38 24.69
C GLN A 605 -11.10 -30.48 23.49
N ASN A 606 -11.15 -29.16 23.69
CA ASN A 606 -11.42 -28.14 22.68
C ASN A 606 -10.32 -27.07 22.67
N SER A 607 -9.06 -27.52 22.54
CA SER A 607 -7.87 -26.66 22.54
C SER A 607 -6.96 -26.96 21.34
N THR A 608 -5.83 -26.26 21.26
CA THR A 608 -4.71 -26.71 20.42
C THR A 608 -3.93 -27.79 21.15
N LYS A 609 -3.54 -28.84 20.43
CA LYS A 609 -2.57 -29.83 20.92
C LYS A 609 -1.22 -29.63 20.23
N ILE A 610 -0.13 -29.85 20.95
CA ILE A 610 1.24 -29.77 20.47
C ILE A 610 2.04 -31.03 20.84
N VAL A 611 3.22 -31.21 20.27
CA VAL A 611 4.24 -32.14 20.76
C VAL A 611 5.46 -31.32 21.22
N PRO A 612 5.60 -31.04 22.53
CA PRO A 612 6.59 -30.10 23.04
C PRO A 612 8.02 -30.61 22.86
N GLY A 613 8.98 -29.68 22.84
CA GLY A 613 10.41 -30.02 22.75
C GLY A 613 10.95 -30.25 21.34
N PHE A 614 10.10 -30.23 20.31
CA PHE A 614 10.54 -30.31 18.90
C PHE A 614 11.40 -29.13 18.44
N HIS A 615 11.40 -28.02 19.20
CA HIS A 615 12.30 -26.88 19.00
C HIS A 615 13.76 -27.17 19.38
N LYS A 616 14.01 -28.19 20.21
CA LYS A 616 15.36 -28.52 20.69
C LYS A 616 16.23 -29.11 19.57
N PRO A 617 17.54 -28.81 19.55
CA PRO A 617 18.45 -29.27 18.49
C PRO A 617 18.35 -30.77 18.20
N GLY A 618 18.27 -31.12 16.91
CA GLY A 618 18.24 -32.51 16.44
C GLY A 618 16.92 -33.28 16.61
N VAL A 619 15.98 -32.83 17.45
CA VAL A 619 14.73 -33.58 17.73
C VAL A 619 13.89 -33.79 16.47
N LEU A 620 13.61 -32.72 15.72
CA LEU A 620 12.88 -32.80 14.46
C LEU A 620 13.59 -33.69 13.42
N ALA A 621 14.92 -33.57 13.31
CA ALA A 621 15.72 -34.33 12.35
C ALA A 621 15.69 -35.84 12.64
N ASN A 622 15.90 -36.21 13.91
CA ASN A 622 15.86 -37.60 14.38
C ASN A 622 14.47 -38.21 14.21
N TRP A 623 13.41 -37.47 14.54
CA TRP A 623 12.04 -37.90 14.30
C TRP A 623 11.78 -38.15 12.80
N TRP A 624 12.13 -37.20 11.95
CA TRP A 624 11.89 -37.27 10.51
C TRP A 624 12.67 -38.38 9.81
N ALA A 625 13.91 -38.63 10.24
CA ALA A 625 14.72 -39.76 9.76
C ALA A 625 14.10 -41.12 10.13
N GLY A 626 13.34 -41.20 11.24
CA GLY A 626 12.62 -42.39 11.68
C GLY A 626 11.26 -42.63 11.00
N ILE A 627 10.83 -41.75 10.09
CA ILE A 627 9.61 -41.95 9.28
C ILE A 627 9.97 -42.74 8.00
N PRO A 628 9.24 -43.82 7.65
CA PRO A 628 9.41 -44.50 6.37
C PRO A 628 9.10 -43.59 5.17
N GLU A 629 9.85 -43.75 4.06
CA GLU A 629 9.80 -42.80 2.93
C GLU A 629 8.42 -42.72 2.26
N ASP A 630 7.72 -43.84 2.14
CA ASP A 630 6.35 -43.95 1.64
C ASP A 630 5.31 -43.22 2.52
N HIS A 631 5.66 -42.99 3.79
CA HIS A 631 4.86 -42.24 4.75
C HIS A 631 5.25 -40.73 4.83
N LYS A 632 6.34 -40.29 4.22
CA LYS A 632 6.78 -38.87 4.21
C LYS A 632 6.00 -38.00 3.22
N LYS A 633 4.71 -37.79 3.53
CA LYS A 633 3.85 -36.88 2.75
C LYS A 633 4.18 -35.41 3.03
N THR A 634 5.09 -34.84 2.23
CA THR A 634 5.43 -33.41 2.29
C THR A 634 4.75 -32.61 1.18
N GLY A 635 4.01 -31.56 1.54
CA GLY A 635 3.64 -30.48 0.63
C GLY A 635 4.25 -29.17 1.13
N ALA A 636 3.55 -28.05 0.96
CA ALA A 636 3.90 -26.79 1.65
C ALA A 636 3.63 -26.86 3.18
N VAL A 637 2.93 -27.88 3.66
CA VAL A 637 2.85 -28.30 5.08
C VAL A 637 3.21 -29.79 5.16
N THR A 638 3.76 -30.24 6.29
CA THR A 638 3.98 -31.67 6.56
C THR A 638 2.88 -32.19 7.48
N ARG A 639 2.03 -33.10 6.99
CA ARG A 639 1.05 -33.80 7.85
C ARG A 639 1.77 -34.82 8.72
N ILE A 640 1.35 -34.98 9.98
CA ILE A 640 1.89 -36.04 10.84
C ILE A 640 1.36 -37.40 10.38
N PRO A 641 2.22 -38.37 10.01
CA PRO A 641 1.77 -39.68 9.57
C PRO A 641 1.13 -40.47 10.71
N THR A 642 0.03 -41.19 10.44
CA THR A 642 -0.69 -41.98 11.46
C THR A 642 0.20 -42.99 12.19
N ILE A 643 1.18 -43.58 11.50
CA ILE A 643 2.18 -44.49 12.07
C ILE A 643 3.08 -43.82 13.14
N SER A 644 3.24 -42.49 13.07
CA SER A 644 3.99 -41.72 14.07
C SER A 644 3.14 -41.29 15.25
N THR A 645 1.81 -41.18 15.12
CA THR A 645 0.95 -40.61 16.18
C THR A 645 1.11 -41.30 17.54
N PRO A 646 1.17 -42.65 17.65
CA PRO A 646 1.39 -43.33 18.94
C PRO A 646 2.79 -43.15 19.56
N ARG A 647 3.74 -42.57 18.82
CA ARG A 647 5.12 -42.30 19.26
C ARG A 647 5.35 -40.85 19.68
N LEU A 648 4.31 -40.01 19.60
CA LEU A 648 4.38 -38.58 19.89
C LEU A 648 3.62 -38.28 21.17
N ASN A 649 4.30 -37.60 22.11
CA ASN A 649 3.70 -37.18 23.37
C ASN A 649 2.88 -35.91 23.15
N TRP A 650 1.63 -36.07 22.68
CA TRP A 650 0.72 -34.97 22.46
C TRP A 650 0.21 -34.37 23.79
N GLU A 651 0.39 -33.07 23.95
CA GLU A 651 -0.12 -32.27 25.08
C GLU A 651 -1.21 -31.31 24.58
N THR A 652 -2.35 -31.23 25.28
CA THR A 652 -3.36 -30.18 25.06
C THR A 652 -2.96 -28.92 25.81
N VAL A 653 -2.94 -27.78 25.13
CA VAL A 653 -2.47 -26.49 25.67
C VAL A 653 -3.63 -25.51 25.67
N PRO A 654 -4.63 -25.64 26.57
CA PRO A 654 -5.77 -24.71 26.61
C PRO A 654 -5.29 -23.26 26.76
N CYS A 655 -5.93 -22.35 26.02
CA CYS A 655 -5.69 -20.91 26.01
C CYS A 655 -6.94 -20.20 26.54
N LEU A 656 -6.79 -19.38 27.57
CA LEU A 656 -7.91 -18.61 28.14
C LEU A 656 -8.25 -17.41 27.25
N HIS A 657 -9.46 -16.85 27.42
CA HIS A 657 -9.85 -15.63 26.73
C HIS A 657 -8.82 -14.51 26.98
N GLY A 658 -8.40 -13.80 25.94
CA GLY A 658 -7.38 -12.75 26.02
C GLY A 658 -5.94 -13.23 26.14
N GLU A 659 -5.68 -14.54 26.20
CA GLU A 659 -4.32 -15.07 26.08
C GLU A 659 -3.86 -15.14 24.62
N ALA A 660 -2.60 -14.76 24.40
CA ALA A 660 -1.84 -15.00 23.19
C ALA A 660 -0.95 -16.24 23.39
N ARG A 661 -1.19 -17.30 22.62
CA ARG A 661 -0.28 -18.44 22.51
C ARG A 661 0.78 -18.15 21.45
N PHE A 662 2.03 -18.34 21.83
CA PHE A 662 3.21 -18.35 20.95
C PHE A 662 3.74 -19.79 20.86
N THR A 663 4.16 -20.22 19.66
CA THR A 663 4.67 -21.59 19.42
C THR A 663 5.79 -21.57 18.38
N MET A 664 6.87 -22.31 18.62
CA MET A 664 7.96 -22.47 17.64
C MET A 664 7.49 -23.28 16.40
N PRO A 665 7.79 -22.83 15.16
CA PRO A 665 7.18 -23.35 13.93
C PRO A 665 7.50 -24.80 13.57
N GLN A 666 8.57 -25.39 14.14
CA GLN A 666 8.90 -26.82 14.01
C GLN A 666 8.04 -27.74 14.87
N ILE A 667 7.26 -27.21 15.81
CA ILE A 667 6.47 -28.02 16.73
C ILE A 667 5.27 -28.66 16.01
N PRO A 668 5.14 -30.00 16.01
CA PRO A 668 3.93 -30.68 15.58
C PRO A 668 2.75 -30.18 16.40
N HIS A 669 1.71 -29.69 15.73
CA HIS A 669 0.54 -29.15 16.38
C HIS A 669 -0.74 -29.42 15.57
N GLY A 670 -1.89 -29.20 16.20
CA GLY A 670 -3.19 -29.31 15.51
C GLY A 670 -4.37 -29.19 16.47
N ALA A 671 -5.54 -29.61 16.00
CA ALA A 671 -6.80 -29.56 16.75
C ALA A 671 -7.34 -30.95 17.08
N GLN A 672 -8.12 -31.04 18.16
CA GLN A 672 -8.99 -32.19 18.41
C GLN A 672 -10.18 -32.20 17.44
N PRO A 673 -10.86 -33.35 17.26
CA PRO A 673 -12.13 -33.40 16.53
C PRO A 673 -13.18 -32.51 17.20
N ARG A 674 -14.15 -32.00 16.44
CA ARG A 674 -15.42 -31.49 17.00
C ARG A 674 -16.18 -32.64 17.66
N TYR A 675 -17.01 -32.30 18.64
CA TYR A 675 -17.86 -33.24 19.38
C TYR A 675 -19.16 -32.54 19.81
N PRO A 676 -20.29 -33.27 20.00
CA PRO A 676 -21.54 -32.69 20.49
C PRO A 676 -21.35 -31.89 21.77
N ASP A 677 -22.10 -30.81 21.92
CA ASP A 677 -22.02 -29.90 23.08
C ASP A 677 -20.64 -29.25 23.32
N MET A 678 -19.74 -29.22 22.33
CA MET A 678 -18.50 -28.45 22.48
C MET A 678 -18.80 -26.96 22.66
N PRO A 679 -18.12 -26.26 23.61
CA PRO A 679 -18.27 -24.82 23.74
C PRO A 679 -17.72 -24.12 22.48
N LYS A 680 -18.24 -22.92 22.21
CA LYS A 680 -17.68 -22.01 21.21
C LYS A 680 -16.19 -21.78 21.47
N ARG A 681 -15.39 -21.82 20.40
CA ARG A 681 -13.96 -21.51 20.41
C ARG A 681 -13.61 -20.63 19.22
N ARG A 682 -13.34 -19.36 19.49
CA ARG A 682 -12.87 -18.37 18.51
C ARG A 682 -11.39 -18.06 18.74
N THR A 683 -10.67 -17.91 17.64
CA THR A 683 -9.23 -17.69 17.66
C THR A 683 -8.82 -16.73 16.55
N ILE A 684 -8.05 -15.70 16.88
CA ILE A 684 -7.38 -14.83 15.91
C ILE A 684 -5.98 -15.42 15.64
N LEU A 685 -5.50 -15.32 14.40
CA LEU A 685 -4.20 -15.84 13.97
C LEU A 685 -3.27 -14.68 13.53
N PRO A 686 -2.70 -13.92 14.46
CA PRO A 686 -1.93 -12.72 14.16
C PRO A 686 -0.46 -13.08 13.93
N TRP A 687 -0.14 -13.52 12.72
CA TRP A 687 1.22 -13.95 12.39
C TRP A 687 2.11 -12.75 12.11
N MET A 688 3.23 -12.61 12.83
CA MET A 688 4.20 -11.54 12.57
C MET A 688 5.30 -12.03 11.63
N SER A 689 5.20 -11.60 10.37
CA SER A 689 6.21 -11.82 9.33
C SER A 689 7.42 -10.93 9.58
N ARG A 690 8.62 -11.45 9.31
CA ARG A 690 9.83 -10.62 9.19
C ARG A 690 9.70 -9.70 7.98
N VAL A 691 10.17 -8.46 8.10
CA VAL A 691 10.41 -7.55 6.97
C VAL A 691 11.93 -7.46 6.77
N ALA A 692 12.39 -7.56 5.53
CA ALA A 692 13.82 -7.41 5.21
C ALA A 692 14.30 -5.95 5.36
N GLU A 693 15.62 -5.76 5.28
CA GLU A 693 16.28 -4.44 5.43
C GLU A 693 15.92 -3.42 4.32
N ASP A 694 15.34 -3.87 3.21
CA ASP A 694 14.77 -3.00 2.18
C ASP A 694 13.43 -2.33 2.62
N HIS A 695 12.83 -2.83 3.71
CA HIS A 695 11.51 -2.50 4.24
C HIS A 695 10.34 -2.87 3.30
N THR A 696 10.57 -3.72 2.29
CA THR A 696 9.58 -4.09 1.26
C THR A 696 9.40 -5.59 1.09
N THR A 697 10.43 -6.39 1.35
CA THR A 697 10.44 -7.85 1.14
C THR A 697 10.01 -8.61 2.38
N LEU A 698 9.16 -9.62 2.19
CA LEU A 698 8.71 -10.58 3.21
C LEU A 698 9.39 -11.94 2.98
N PRO A 699 9.56 -12.81 3.99
CA PRO A 699 10.05 -14.17 3.78
C PRO A 699 9.11 -14.98 2.88
N ASN A 700 9.67 -15.92 2.12
CA ASN A 700 8.95 -16.83 1.20
C ASN A 700 8.29 -16.14 -0.01
N THR A 701 8.92 -15.10 -0.58
CA THR A 701 8.50 -14.45 -1.84
C THR A 701 8.27 -15.42 -3.00
N ASP A 702 9.06 -16.48 -3.07
CA ASP A 702 9.11 -17.42 -4.20
C ASP A 702 7.81 -18.21 -4.38
N LEU A 703 6.96 -18.24 -3.35
CA LEU A 703 5.62 -18.83 -3.37
C LEU A 703 4.50 -17.78 -3.37
N GLY A 704 4.81 -16.48 -3.49
CA GLY A 704 3.78 -15.45 -3.70
C GLY A 704 3.05 -14.96 -2.45
N ALA A 705 3.66 -15.04 -1.26
CA ALA A 705 3.13 -14.39 -0.04
C ALA A 705 2.97 -12.86 -0.16
N GLY A 706 3.59 -12.25 -1.19
CA GLY A 706 3.50 -10.84 -1.52
C GLY A 706 4.60 -9.98 -0.91
N THR A 707 4.60 -8.71 -1.26
CA THR A 707 5.43 -7.67 -0.64
C THR A 707 4.73 -7.05 0.58
N VAL A 708 5.44 -6.25 1.38
CA VAL A 708 4.83 -5.38 2.40
C VAL A 708 3.70 -4.55 1.77
N GLN A 709 3.92 -3.99 0.58
CA GLN A 709 2.93 -3.18 -0.13
C GLN A 709 1.66 -3.97 -0.49
N ASP A 710 1.77 -5.24 -0.90
CA ASP A 710 0.60 -6.08 -1.20
C ASP A 710 -0.28 -6.29 0.04
N VAL A 711 0.35 -6.58 1.18
CA VAL A 711 -0.33 -6.78 2.47
C VAL A 711 -0.96 -5.48 2.96
N THR A 712 -0.25 -4.36 2.85
CA THR A 712 -0.78 -3.03 3.20
C THR A 712 -1.95 -2.63 2.33
N LEU A 713 -1.91 -2.89 1.02
CA LEU A 713 -3.04 -2.63 0.12
C LEU A 713 -4.26 -3.47 0.48
N ALA A 714 -4.08 -4.75 0.81
CA ALA A 714 -5.16 -5.62 1.29
C ALA A 714 -5.80 -5.08 2.59
N ARG A 715 -4.97 -4.64 3.55
CA ARG A 715 -5.43 -3.99 4.80
C ARG A 715 -6.15 -2.66 4.55
N VAL A 716 -5.64 -1.80 3.67
CA VAL A 716 -6.27 -0.51 3.33
C VAL A 716 -7.63 -0.71 2.65
N ALA A 717 -7.77 -1.75 1.82
CA ALA A 717 -9.02 -2.10 1.15
C ALA A 717 -10.00 -2.91 2.03
N CYS A 718 -9.57 -3.39 3.20
CA CYS A 718 -10.25 -4.43 3.99
C CYS A 718 -10.57 -5.71 3.19
N MET A 719 -9.65 -6.11 2.30
CA MET A 719 -9.75 -7.32 1.46
C MET A 719 -8.83 -8.43 2.00
N PRO A 720 -9.12 -9.70 1.71
CA PRO A 720 -8.14 -10.77 1.89
C PRO A 720 -6.80 -10.44 1.18
N PRO A 721 -5.64 -10.84 1.73
CA PRO A 721 -4.39 -10.81 0.99
C PRO A 721 -4.45 -11.74 -0.23
N LYS A 722 -3.52 -11.56 -1.19
CA LYS A 722 -3.46 -12.37 -2.42
C LYS A 722 -3.21 -13.86 -2.14
N ALA A 723 -2.52 -14.15 -1.04
CA ALA A 723 -2.15 -15.48 -0.59
C ALA A 723 -2.15 -15.54 0.94
N THR A 724 -1.94 -16.72 1.52
CA THR A 724 -1.53 -16.88 2.92
C THR A 724 -0.07 -16.42 3.08
N GLN A 725 0.39 -16.23 4.33
CA GLN A 725 1.81 -16.00 4.64
C GLN A 725 2.74 -17.12 4.14
N SER A 726 2.22 -18.33 3.93
CA SER A 726 2.94 -19.47 3.34
C SER A 726 2.88 -19.52 1.81
N GLY A 727 2.38 -18.46 1.14
CA GLY A 727 2.27 -18.35 -0.32
C GLY A 727 1.12 -19.17 -0.93
N LYS A 728 0.19 -19.69 -0.14
CA LYS A 728 -0.92 -20.49 -0.69
C LYS A 728 -2.06 -19.60 -1.18
N PRO A 729 -2.72 -19.94 -2.29
CA PRO A 729 -4.04 -19.37 -2.61
C PRO A 729 -5.01 -19.56 -1.44
N ILE A 730 -5.91 -18.60 -1.23
CA ILE A 730 -6.90 -18.68 -0.16
C ILE A 730 -8.15 -19.42 -0.66
N PHE A 731 -8.04 -20.74 -0.77
CA PHE A 731 -9.06 -21.63 -1.35
C PHE A 731 -10.45 -21.51 -0.70
N ASN A 732 -10.52 -21.14 0.59
CA ASN A 732 -11.77 -21.02 1.34
C ASN A 732 -12.43 -19.63 1.21
N SER A 733 -11.89 -18.71 0.38
CA SER A 733 -12.38 -17.34 0.30
C SER A 733 -12.32 -16.76 -1.12
N HIS A 734 -13.18 -17.25 -2.01
CA HIS A 734 -13.58 -16.49 -3.20
C HIS A 734 -14.51 -15.34 -2.80
N ILE A 735 -13.99 -14.37 -2.05
CA ILE A 735 -14.71 -13.19 -1.56
C ILE A 735 -14.51 -12.06 -2.59
N PRO A 736 -15.55 -11.71 -3.38
CA PRO A 736 -15.40 -10.80 -4.52
C PRO A 736 -15.32 -9.33 -4.12
N TYR A 737 -15.73 -8.97 -2.90
CA TYR A 737 -15.73 -7.60 -2.37
C TYR A 737 -15.58 -7.61 -0.84
N ARG A 738 -15.09 -6.50 -0.26
CA ARG A 738 -14.87 -6.36 1.18
C ARG A 738 -16.17 -6.55 1.97
N PHE A 739 -16.10 -7.15 3.15
CA PHE A 739 -17.29 -7.26 3.99
C PHE A 739 -17.90 -5.86 4.29
N PRO A 740 -19.18 -5.58 4.00
CA PRO A 740 -19.72 -4.21 4.06
C PRO A 740 -19.66 -3.54 5.44
N GLY A 741 -19.81 -4.31 6.51
CA GLY A 741 -19.70 -3.82 7.89
C GLY A 741 -18.24 -3.61 8.37
N CYS A 742 -17.23 -4.01 7.59
CA CYS A 742 -15.84 -3.88 7.99
C CYS A 742 -15.39 -2.40 7.97
N VAL A 743 -15.02 -1.88 9.13
CA VAL A 743 -14.46 -0.54 9.30
C VAL A 743 -12.97 -0.66 9.63
N ARG A 744 -12.14 0.01 8.83
CA ARG A 744 -10.70 0.07 9.07
C ARG A 744 -10.40 0.96 10.28
N LEU A 745 -9.68 0.44 11.28
CA LEU A 745 -9.13 1.24 12.36
C LEU A 745 -8.10 2.24 11.80
N GLY A 746 -8.04 3.42 12.42
CA GLY A 746 -7.03 4.43 12.12
C GLY A 746 -5.64 4.01 12.59
N SER A 747 -4.66 4.88 12.35
CA SER A 747 -3.37 4.77 13.04
C SER A 747 -3.58 4.84 14.55
N LEU A 748 -2.93 3.94 15.30
CA LEU A 748 -2.89 3.94 16.77
C LEU A 748 -1.51 4.36 17.33
N GLY A 749 -0.54 4.65 16.46
CA GLY A 749 0.85 4.96 16.80
C GLY A 749 1.77 4.75 15.58
N ALA A 750 2.99 5.27 15.62
CA ALA A 750 3.98 5.05 14.57
C ALA A 750 4.38 3.57 14.46
N LEU A 751 4.50 2.89 15.61
CA LEU A 751 4.76 1.46 15.72
C LEU A 751 3.59 0.64 15.17
N SER A 752 2.35 1.03 15.47
CA SER A 752 1.16 0.41 14.86
C SER A 752 1.12 0.59 13.33
N ASP A 753 1.53 1.75 12.80
CA ASP A 753 1.58 1.99 11.36
C ASP A 753 2.57 1.04 10.65
N VAL A 754 3.77 0.82 11.20
CA VAL A 754 4.76 -0.09 10.59
C VAL A 754 4.34 -1.55 10.66
N LEU A 755 3.65 -1.96 11.73
CA LEU A 755 3.05 -3.30 11.84
C LEU A 755 1.95 -3.56 10.79
N LEU A 756 1.38 -2.50 10.21
CA LEU A 756 0.44 -2.54 9.07
C LEU A 756 1.12 -2.23 7.71
N GLY A 757 2.42 -1.91 7.70
CA GLY A 757 3.19 -1.47 6.53
C GLY A 757 2.79 -0.08 5.98
N LEU A 758 2.08 0.72 6.77
CA LEU A 758 1.67 2.10 6.43
C LEU A 758 2.81 3.12 6.58
N ARG A 759 3.90 2.72 7.24
CA ARG A 759 5.10 3.52 7.51
C ARG A 759 6.34 2.62 7.34
N ARG A 760 7.54 3.21 7.26
CA ARG A 760 8.82 2.46 7.25
C ARG A 760 9.39 2.33 8.66
N TRP A 761 10.11 1.23 8.92
CA TRP A 761 10.78 0.99 10.21
C TRP A 761 11.94 1.94 10.52
N ASP A 762 12.50 2.63 9.51
CA ASP A 762 13.55 3.65 9.67
C ASP A 762 12.99 5.07 9.94
N ALA A 763 11.67 5.23 10.08
CA ALA A 763 11.06 6.51 10.41
C ALA A 763 11.37 6.91 11.87
N PRO A 764 11.79 8.15 12.15
CA PRO A 764 12.23 8.56 13.50
C PRO A 764 11.20 8.30 14.60
N GLU A 765 9.91 8.49 14.32
CA GLU A 765 8.85 8.28 15.32
C GLU A 765 8.64 6.79 15.65
N VAL A 766 8.99 5.89 14.72
CA VAL A 766 8.95 4.44 14.95
C VAL A 766 10.11 4.02 15.84
N VAL A 767 11.31 4.54 15.55
CA VAL A 767 12.50 4.32 16.37
C VAL A 767 12.25 4.85 17.79
N GLU A 768 11.63 6.02 17.94
CA GLU A 768 11.26 6.58 19.24
C GLU A 768 10.27 5.68 20.01
N GLU A 769 9.17 5.23 19.39
CA GLU A 769 8.22 4.31 20.05
C GLU A 769 8.85 2.94 20.37
N GLN A 770 9.73 2.43 19.51
CA GLN A 770 10.52 1.21 19.79
C GLN A 770 11.49 1.42 20.97
N GLU A 771 12.20 2.55 21.04
CA GLU A 771 13.14 2.87 22.12
C GLU A 771 12.45 3.14 23.45
N ILE A 772 11.20 3.63 23.44
CA ILE A 772 10.35 3.68 24.65
C ILE A 772 10.00 2.25 25.09
N LEU A 773 9.47 1.42 24.18
CA LEU A 773 8.96 0.09 24.50
C LEU A 773 10.03 -0.92 24.93
N PHE A 774 11.22 -0.84 24.32
CA PHE A 774 12.42 -1.60 24.70
C PHE A 774 13.41 -0.76 25.52
N GLY A 775 12.96 0.34 26.12
CA GLY A 775 13.77 1.18 27.00
C GLY A 775 14.10 0.50 28.32
N GLU A 776 15.11 1.02 29.04
CA GLU A 776 15.31 0.67 30.45
C GLU A 776 14.31 1.40 31.37
N ASP A 777 13.68 2.48 30.90
CA ASP A 777 12.59 3.18 31.58
C ASP A 777 11.26 2.43 31.40
N ARG A 778 10.98 1.54 32.35
CA ARG A 778 9.77 0.69 32.34
C ARG A 778 8.50 1.44 32.71
N GLU A 779 8.60 2.57 33.42
CA GLU A 779 7.45 3.43 33.68
C GLU A 779 7.03 4.17 32.41
N ARG A 780 7.99 4.73 31.66
CA ARG A 780 7.68 5.37 30.37
C ARG A 780 7.12 4.38 29.34
N ALA A 781 7.61 3.13 29.34
CA ALA A 781 7.04 2.06 28.52
C ALA A 781 5.61 1.71 28.93
N ARG A 782 5.31 1.66 30.24
CA ARG A 782 3.97 1.43 30.79
C ARG A 782 2.99 2.52 30.37
N GLU A 783 3.35 3.80 30.59
CA GLU A 783 2.54 4.96 30.17
C GLU A 783 2.17 4.89 28.68
N PHE A 784 3.15 4.57 27.82
CA PHE A 784 2.93 4.43 26.38
C PHE A 784 1.94 3.31 26.02
N ILE A 785 2.03 2.15 26.69
CA ILE A 785 1.09 1.04 26.52
C ILE A 785 -0.32 1.44 26.96
N GLU A 786 -0.47 2.19 28.05
CA GLU A 786 -1.78 2.64 28.55
C GLU A 786 -2.41 3.68 27.64
N GLU A 787 -1.67 4.70 27.22
CA GLU A 787 -2.11 5.70 26.23
C GLU A 787 -2.55 5.02 24.92
N TRP A 788 -1.77 4.04 24.45
CA TRP A 788 -2.11 3.25 23.27
C TRP A 788 -3.43 2.49 23.44
N ARG A 789 -3.63 1.80 24.58
CA ARG A 789 -4.86 1.02 24.85
C ARG A 789 -6.11 1.89 24.98
N GLU A 790 -5.98 3.08 25.56
CA GLU A 790 -7.07 4.05 25.56
C GLU A 790 -7.44 4.50 24.14
N ASN A 791 -6.44 4.84 23.32
CA ASN A 791 -6.64 5.21 21.92
C ASN A 791 -7.28 4.07 21.11
N ALA A 792 -6.81 2.84 21.32
CA ALA A 792 -7.35 1.62 20.72
C ALA A 792 -8.81 1.38 21.11
N THR A 793 -9.17 1.60 22.38
CA THR A 793 -10.57 1.50 22.88
C THR A 793 -11.48 2.51 22.18
N ARG A 794 -11.09 3.79 22.16
CA ARG A 794 -11.83 4.87 21.47
C ARG A 794 -11.99 4.59 19.97
N ALA A 795 -10.96 4.02 19.34
CA ALA A 795 -11.02 3.62 17.93
C ALA A 795 -11.97 2.44 17.70
N ALA A 796 -11.96 1.43 18.57
CA ALA A 796 -12.82 0.25 18.49
C ALA A 796 -14.31 0.62 18.65
N GLN A 797 -14.68 1.40 19.68
CA GLN A 797 -16.03 1.93 19.88
C GLN A 797 -16.56 2.64 18.62
N LYS A 798 -15.77 3.58 18.10
CA LYS A 798 -16.14 4.38 16.92
C LYS A 798 -16.28 3.52 15.66
N ALA A 799 -15.38 2.56 15.46
CA ALA A 799 -15.43 1.66 14.32
C ALA A 799 -16.64 0.72 14.39
N PHE A 800 -16.94 0.19 15.57
CA PHE A 800 -18.10 -0.68 15.83
C PHE A 800 -19.43 0.03 15.52
N GLU A 801 -19.62 1.25 16.03
CA GLU A 801 -20.82 2.03 15.77
C GLU A 801 -21.03 2.36 14.28
N ILE A 802 -19.94 2.60 13.54
CA ILE A 802 -20.00 2.82 12.08
C ILE A 802 -20.27 1.50 11.35
N GLY A 803 -19.65 0.40 11.78
CA GLY A 803 -19.80 -0.95 11.22
C GLY A 803 -21.24 -1.44 11.34
N LYS A 804 -21.79 -1.42 12.57
CA LYS A 804 -23.18 -1.73 12.88
C LYS A 804 -24.16 -0.95 11.99
N LYS A 805 -24.07 0.38 11.96
CA LYS A 805 -24.95 1.23 11.12
C LYS A 805 -24.79 0.95 9.62
N THR A 806 -23.60 0.57 9.18
CA THR A 806 -23.32 0.26 7.77
C THR A 806 -23.89 -1.11 7.39
N GLU A 807 -23.71 -2.11 8.24
CA GLU A 807 -24.25 -3.47 8.09
C GLU A 807 -25.79 -3.42 8.05
N MET A 808 -26.43 -2.78 9.05
CA MET A 808 -27.91 -2.68 9.11
C MET A 808 -28.50 -2.08 7.83
N ARG A 809 -27.87 -1.03 7.32
CA ARG A 809 -28.29 -0.34 6.09
C ARG A 809 -28.09 -1.19 4.83
N VAL A 810 -27.06 -2.03 4.78
CA VAL A 810 -26.72 -2.82 3.58
C VAL A 810 -27.52 -4.12 3.52
N PHE A 811 -27.74 -4.78 4.65
CA PHE A 811 -28.44 -6.08 4.70
C PHE A 811 -29.94 -5.97 5.01
N GLY A 812 -30.41 -4.81 5.48
CA GLY A 812 -31.84 -4.55 5.66
C GLY A 812 -32.46 -5.53 6.65
N SER A 813 -33.51 -6.25 6.25
CA SER A 813 -34.13 -7.29 7.09
C SER A 813 -33.18 -8.41 7.50
N ASN A 814 -32.12 -8.68 6.72
CA ASN A 814 -31.19 -9.78 6.94
C ASN A 814 -29.95 -9.36 7.77
N SER A 815 -30.02 -8.18 8.39
CA SER A 815 -29.01 -7.63 9.28
C SER A 815 -28.92 -8.42 10.57
N TYR A 816 -27.71 -8.76 11.01
CA TYR A 816 -27.45 -9.43 12.29
C TYR A 816 -28.13 -8.71 13.48
N TRP A 817 -28.24 -7.38 13.44
CA TRP A 817 -28.86 -6.57 14.51
C TRP A 817 -30.38 -6.50 14.48
N ASN A 818 -31.05 -7.13 13.51
CA ASN A 818 -32.50 -7.23 13.45
C ASN A 818 -33.00 -8.61 13.91
N ASP A 819 -32.13 -9.62 13.87
CA ASP A 819 -32.39 -10.99 14.34
C ASP A 819 -31.99 -11.18 15.83
N LYS A 820 -31.66 -10.09 16.54
CA LYS A 820 -31.18 -10.03 17.93
C LYS A 820 -32.06 -9.09 18.78
#